data_AF-A0A257ABE3-F1
#
_entry.id   AF-A0A257ABE3-F1
#
_cell.length_a   1.000
_cell.length_b   1.000
_cell.length_c   1.000
_cell.angle_alpha   90.00
_cell.angle_beta   90.00
_cell.angle_gamma   90.00
#
_symmetry.space_group_name_H-M   'P 1'
#
loop_
_entity.id
_entity.type
_entity.pdbx_description
1 polymer ?
#
loop_
_entity_poly.entity_id
_entity_poly.type
_entity_poly.pdbx_seq_one_letter_code
_entity_poly.pdbx_strand_id
1 'polypeptide(L)'
;MKIHDGITGGIFIIEGSKNSIHDNIFSYLGLYAIKIEKGTGNEIVYNTIKFNPYGVVISSDVTFSMVENTFIQNGYGISLMANNAIIEKNTFTKNDVGISIYGNDVQLRNCDFAGGIYGIKIENVSDAYIHNCMLSDVSTAIFIQNVSNVNISHSTFNGHDEGINCTSSKNIELFNCTFWGNEKGIEMENSTTKVHSSIFHNNSYGFFVTNSSFYLTNSHLNENIYTINAEKSSLFINHTSLAHSNKGVAAFSSYIFMNNTTIENNTYGIEIENSTSGEFSYSSFEWNDYGMRLFNSSFISISNSSFSKNSNGIYGKNCKNITAMNNTFFSNSKGITMEKSHFCKFINQSVEGSSNGMEFMWCTHSILRDNEIKENDFGLVLSQSPNNMLYQNQFANNIYNFDMEGLSVNDFYENIDTSNTINGEPFYYLVNESDIILQEPAGYIALVGCTNITLMDVSISNNGEGALLAGSNEVSIKNCSFQNNIEGSFILSSTNILFENADINHNLNDGILFQSSSHVSLLECSIYQNGQRGINIYALDEISGDFSISGNEIKENWLGINIENIDGSVIKNNTIKNNERGGIRLFKASHTVIKGNNISANEDGVDITNSYDIQFFNDKLFGNENGINLKSSEAEIQNSSFMECNTGITSDGSMENIENSTFFNNSKGMYVFNSSTNISLSSFINNDIGCEFISTSFNIFNSTFHGNVYGILSSYCTGTIYSSENIYDNEYAIMLNHSQNVNIFSCYLFNNTFGFYIMNSSHSEINNCSIFNSTNGMVIINSTMNNISKCLIHHNYYGAKVKGDENIFFNNSFWRNEYGMWIEGEHNFIYHNNFAYNHKNAYDNANNTWDNGYPSGGNYWSDYAGIDKFNGPSQNISGSDGIGDMPYKVGKSEDRYPLMELYEGAASIPNSPPIPSFTYYPQKPFSLEYVIFTDTSTDPNGKMDIVSWHWDFGDGNTSDDQNPKHAYSHSGIYNVTLTITDSYGEEGNITATIEVKNIPPVANFSWSPFSPNAKESIQFTDASTDADGSIVNYTWDFGDGSSYSKDKNPSHTYYDNGVYTVKLTVTDNNGATSVKVAEVTVKNVPPTAEFFFIPEKPSVGEKINFTDVSSDTDGNIVSWHWDFGDGSASNEQHPVHSYEKGGKYKVTLTVKDDDGDEAKITKTIEIKAKSTPGFEIIFVLLSILLIVTRRKITFNK
;
A
#
# COMPACT_ATOMS: atom_id res chain seq x y z
N MET A 1 -74.37 -78.02 -46.19
CA MET A 1 -73.35 -78.93 -46.73
C MET A 1 -72.32 -79.11 -45.65
N LYS A 2 -72.23 -80.34 -45.13
CA LYS A 2 -71.34 -80.75 -44.04
C LYS A 2 -70.71 -82.07 -44.43
N ILE A 3 -69.39 -82.10 -44.52
CA ILE A 3 -68.60 -83.22 -45.03
C ILE A 3 -67.70 -83.64 -43.86
N HIS A 4 -67.99 -84.81 -43.29
CA HIS A 4 -67.52 -85.21 -41.97
C HIS A 4 -66.04 -85.62 -41.89
N ASP A 5 -65.42 -85.91 -43.03
CA ASP A 5 -63.99 -86.19 -43.16
C ASP A 5 -63.33 -85.08 -44.00
N GLY A 6 -62.16 -84.60 -43.56
CA GLY A 6 -61.51 -83.41 -44.12
C GLY A 6 -61.17 -83.53 -45.61
N ILE A 7 -61.46 -82.48 -46.38
CA ILE A 7 -61.39 -82.54 -47.85
C ILE A 7 -59.97 -82.21 -48.33
N THR A 8 -59.39 -83.12 -49.10
CA THR A 8 -58.13 -82.93 -49.83
C THR A 8 -58.32 -83.26 -51.32
N GLY A 9 -58.34 -82.22 -52.16
CA GLY A 9 -58.53 -82.30 -53.62
C GLY A 9 -59.98 -82.11 -54.06
N GLY A 10 -60.28 -80.95 -54.68
CA GLY A 10 -61.59 -80.66 -55.29
C GLY A 10 -61.99 -79.19 -55.17
N ILE A 11 -62.40 -78.57 -56.28
CA ILE A 11 -62.85 -77.16 -56.33
C ILE A 11 -64.37 -77.11 -56.11
N PHE A 12 -64.84 -76.32 -55.14
CA PHE A 12 -66.28 -76.13 -54.89
C PHE A 12 -66.77 -74.84 -55.56
N ILE A 13 -67.46 -74.98 -56.71
CA ILE A 13 -68.15 -73.90 -57.40
C ILE A 13 -69.65 -73.97 -57.08
N ILE A 14 -70.27 -72.83 -56.75
CA ILE A 14 -71.67 -72.72 -56.37
C ILE A 14 -72.36 -71.65 -57.23
N GLU A 15 -73.41 -72.06 -57.94
CA GLU A 15 -74.27 -71.21 -58.80
C GLU A 15 -75.72 -71.10 -58.28
N GLY A 16 -76.03 -71.73 -57.15
CA GLY A 16 -77.39 -71.81 -56.58
C GLY A 16 -77.65 -70.83 -55.43
N SER A 17 -78.93 -70.64 -55.10
CA SER A 17 -79.39 -69.86 -53.94
C SER A 17 -79.67 -70.73 -52.71
N LYS A 18 -79.63 -70.14 -51.51
CA LYS A 18 -79.96 -70.76 -50.21
C LYS A 18 -79.13 -71.99 -49.82
N ASN A 19 -77.88 -72.05 -50.26
CA ASN A 19 -76.91 -73.04 -49.81
C ASN A 19 -76.26 -72.60 -48.50
N SER A 20 -76.32 -73.42 -47.45
CA SER A 20 -75.50 -73.26 -46.26
C SER A 20 -74.33 -74.24 -46.29
N ILE A 21 -73.10 -73.76 -46.04
CA ILE A 21 -71.85 -74.54 -46.00
C ILE A 21 -71.33 -74.49 -44.57
N HIS A 22 -71.29 -75.61 -43.85
CA HIS A 22 -70.95 -75.57 -42.43
C HIS A 22 -70.18 -76.78 -41.88
N ASP A 23 -69.33 -76.49 -40.89
CA ASP A 23 -68.50 -77.45 -40.15
C ASP A 23 -67.45 -78.21 -40.99
N ASN A 24 -66.91 -77.62 -42.07
CA ASN A 24 -65.97 -78.29 -42.98
C ASN A 24 -64.51 -77.82 -42.80
N ILE A 25 -63.55 -78.69 -43.15
CA ILE A 25 -62.13 -78.32 -43.28
C ILE A 25 -61.71 -78.45 -44.74
N PHE A 26 -61.23 -77.36 -45.33
CA PHE A 26 -60.78 -77.25 -46.73
C PHE A 26 -59.26 -76.99 -46.76
N SER A 27 -58.47 -77.86 -47.41
CA SER A 27 -57.01 -77.76 -47.43
C SER A 27 -56.39 -78.18 -48.77
N TYR A 28 -55.50 -77.36 -49.34
CA TYR A 28 -54.76 -77.64 -50.59
C TYR A 28 -55.66 -78.05 -51.79
N LEU A 29 -56.68 -77.25 -52.11
CA LEU A 29 -57.74 -77.69 -53.05
C LEU A 29 -57.57 -77.30 -54.52
N GLY A 30 -56.60 -76.45 -54.86
CA GLY A 30 -56.38 -75.95 -56.20
C GLY A 30 -56.24 -74.42 -56.19
N LEU A 31 -56.85 -73.74 -57.17
CA LEU A 31 -56.82 -72.28 -57.24
C LEU A 31 -57.75 -71.59 -56.22
N TYR A 32 -58.91 -72.19 -55.95
CA TYR A 32 -59.94 -71.70 -55.02
C TYR A 32 -60.41 -72.85 -54.13
N ALA A 33 -60.64 -72.62 -52.83
CA ALA A 33 -61.30 -73.63 -51.98
C ALA A 33 -62.84 -73.59 -52.15
N ILE A 34 -63.43 -72.40 -52.12
CA ILE A 34 -64.86 -72.16 -52.41
C ILE A 34 -64.97 -70.98 -53.39
N LYS A 35 -65.82 -71.12 -54.42
CA LYS A 35 -66.20 -70.02 -55.30
C LYS A 35 -67.73 -69.96 -55.43
N ILE A 36 -68.34 -68.84 -55.05
CA ILE A 36 -69.75 -68.57 -55.33
C ILE A 36 -69.82 -67.63 -56.54
N GLU A 37 -70.33 -68.14 -57.66
CA GLU A 37 -70.46 -67.34 -58.89
C GLU A 37 -71.83 -66.66 -58.99
N LYS A 38 -72.89 -67.31 -58.49
CA LYS A 38 -74.28 -66.81 -58.56
C LYS A 38 -75.11 -67.31 -57.38
N GLY A 39 -76.14 -66.55 -57.02
CA GLY A 39 -77.19 -67.00 -56.11
C GLY A 39 -77.36 -66.14 -54.86
N THR A 40 -78.52 -66.28 -54.21
CA THR A 40 -78.97 -65.38 -53.14
C THR A 40 -79.24 -66.12 -51.83
N GLY A 41 -78.98 -65.45 -50.71
CA GLY A 41 -79.14 -66.02 -49.37
C GLY A 41 -78.27 -67.25 -49.10
N ASN A 42 -77.07 -67.31 -49.70
CA ASN A 42 -76.09 -68.35 -49.38
C ASN A 42 -75.41 -68.06 -48.02
N GLU A 43 -74.87 -69.08 -47.37
CA GLU A 43 -74.35 -68.99 -46.00
C GLU A 43 -73.09 -69.85 -45.83
N ILE A 44 -72.09 -69.35 -45.12
CA ILE A 44 -70.82 -70.04 -44.85
C ILE A 44 -70.51 -69.91 -43.34
N VAL A 45 -70.55 -71.01 -42.59
CA VAL A 45 -70.44 -70.99 -41.11
C VAL A 45 -69.49 -72.06 -40.55
N TYR A 46 -68.68 -71.79 -39.53
CA TYR A 46 -67.86 -72.82 -38.83
C TYR A 46 -66.90 -73.62 -39.72
N ASN A 47 -66.41 -73.05 -40.83
CA ASN A 47 -65.45 -73.74 -41.72
C ASN A 47 -64.00 -73.30 -41.42
N THR A 48 -63.05 -74.23 -41.55
CA THR A 48 -61.61 -73.93 -41.53
C THR A 48 -61.02 -74.05 -42.93
N ILE A 49 -60.47 -72.96 -43.48
CA ILE A 49 -59.99 -72.85 -44.87
C ILE A 49 -58.50 -72.51 -44.86
N LYS A 50 -57.65 -73.39 -45.40
CA LYS A 50 -56.19 -73.22 -45.27
C LYS A 50 -55.34 -73.69 -46.45
N PHE A 51 -54.18 -73.05 -46.63
CA PHE A 51 -53.18 -73.40 -47.64
C PHE A 51 -53.67 -73.36 -49.11
N ASN A 52 -54.53 -72.40 -49.46
CA ASN A 52 -55.01 -72.20 -50.84
C ASN A 52 -54.54 -70.83 -51.38
N PRO A 53 -54.29 -70.65 -52.69
CA PRO A 53 -54.02 -69.34 -53.27
C PRO A 53 -55.19 -68.36 -53.06
N TYR A 54 -56.41 -68.87 -53.07
CA TYR A 54 -57.63 -68.17 -52.65
C TYR A 54 -58.50 -69.12 -51.80
N GLY A 55 -58.96 -68.66 -50.65
CA GLY A 55 -59.89 -69.37 -49.78
C GLY A 55 -61.30 -69.33 -50.36
N VAL A 56 -62.01 -68.21 -50.16
CA VAL A 56 -63.36 -67.98 -50.71
C VAL A 56 -63.33 -66.85 -51.75
N VAL A 57 -63.95 -67.06 -52.90
CA VAL A 57 -64.15 -66.02 -53.93
C VAL A 57 -65.62 -65.86 -54.26
N ILE A 58 -66.11 -64.63 -54.30
CA ILE A 58 -67.54 -64.32 -54.41
C ILE A 58 -67.77 -63.25 -55.50
N SER A 59 -68.47 -63.63 -56.57
CA SER A 59 -68.80 -62.76 -57.70
C SER A 59 -69.87 -61.71 -57.36
N SER A 60 -70.03 -60.69 -58.21
CA SER A 60 -70.92 -59.53 -58.01
C SER A 60 -72.38 -59.86 -57.74
N ASP A 61 -72.90 -60.90 -58.39
CA ASP A 61 -74.33 -61.19 -58.51
C ASP A 61 -74.81 -62.16 -57.40
N VAL A 62 -74.26 -62.00 -56.19
CA VAL A 62 -74.42 -62.90 -55.05
C VAL A 62 -74.88 -62.13 -53.81
N THR A 63 -75.81 -62.70 -53.05
CA THR A 63 -76.02 -62.27 -51.65
C THR A 63 -75.76 -63.45 -50.71
N PHE A 64 -74.96 -63.20 -49.67
CA PHE A 64 -74.55 -64.23 -48.72
C PHE A 64 -74.26 -63.64 -47.34
N SER A 65 -74.16 -64.53 -46.34
CA SER A 65 -73.61 -64.22 -45.01
C SER A 65 -72.48 -65.20 -44.67
N MET A 66 -71.46 -64.75 -43.96
CA MET A 66 -70.33 -65.59 -43.54
C MET A 66 -70.01 -65.37 -42.07
N VAL A 67 -70.14 -66.41 -41.24
CA VAL A 67 -70.14 -66.28 -39.77
C VAL A 67 -69.22 -67.31 -39.11
N GLU A 68 -68.36 -66.92 -38.19
CA GLU A 68 -67.57 -67.84 -37.33
C GLU A 68 -66.71 -68.87 -38.11
N ASN A 69 -66.02 -68.45 -39.19
CA ASN A 69 -65.06 -69.27 -39.95
C ASN A 69 -63.60 -68.87 -39.65
N THR A 70 -62.65 -69.74 -40.01
CA THR A 70 -61.21 -69.55 -39.75
C THR A 70 -60.37 -69.75 -41.02
N PHE A 71 -59.54 -68.77 -41.37
CA PHE A 71 -58.72 -68.72 -42.58
C PHE A 71 -57.24 -68.73 -42.22
N ILE A 72 -56.48 -69.77 -42.60
CA ILE A 72 -55.07 -69.93 -42.19
C ILE A 72 -54.14 -70.11 -43.39
N GLN A 73 -53.16 -69.22 -43.56
CA GLN A 73 -52.09 -69.35 -44.55
C GLN A 73 -52.59 -69.60 -45.99
N ASN A 74 -53.62 -68.86 -46.39
CA ASN A 74 -54.03 -68.73 -47.79
C ASN A 74 -53.35 -67.49 -48.43
N GLY A 75 -53.30 -67.41 -49.75
CA GLY A 75 -52.92 -66.17 -50.44
C GLY A 75 -53.94 -65.08 -50.15
N TYR A 76 -55.16 -65.26 -50.67
CA TYR A 76 -56.33 -64.47 -50.26
C TYR A 76 -57.22 -65.33 -49.36
N GLY A 77 -57.59 -64.85 -48.17
CA GLY A 77 -58.62 -65.48 -47.34
C GLY A 77 -59.98 -65.39 -48.04
N ILE A 78 -60.42 -64.15 -48.29
CA ILE A 78 -61.62 -63.84 -49.08
C ILE A 78 -61.28 -62.85 -50.20
N SER A 79 -61.84 -63.04 -51.40
CA SER A 79 -61.92 -62.00 -52.44
C SER A 79 -63.40 -61.78 -52.81
N LEU A 80 -63.87 -60.55 -52.60
CA LEU A 80 -65.28 -60.20 -52.52
C LEU A 80 -65.66 -59.13 -53.55
N MET A 81 -66.42 -59.52 -54.58
CA MET A 81 -67.01 -58.61 -55.57
C MET A 81 -68.51 -58.37 -55.33
N ALA A 82 -69.15 -59.17 -54.46
CA ALA A 82 -70.57 -59.04 -54.12
C ALA A 82 -70.86 -57.77 -53.31
N ASN A 83 -72.00 -57.13 -53.63
CA ASN A 83 -72.54 -56.01 -52.87
C ASN A 83 -73.40 -56.51 -51.69
N ASN A 84 -73.61 -55.66 -50.68
CA ASN A 84 -74.50 -55.92 -49.53
C ASN A 84 -74.13 -57.20 -48.75
N ALA A 85 -72.83 -57.47 -48.62
CA ALA A 85 -72.29 -58.65 -47.94
C ALA A 85 -72.13 -58.43 -46.43
N ILE A 86 -72.41 -59.47 -45.62
CA ILE A 86 -72.21 -59.45 -44.17
C ILE A 86 -71.25 -60.57 -43.77
N ILE A 87 -70.13 -60.19 -43.15
CA ILE A 87 -69.05 -61.09 -42.71
C ILE A 87 -68.80 -60.81 -41.23
N GLU A 88 -69.08 -61.79 -40.36
CA GLU A 88 -69.09 -61.62 -38.91
C GLU A 88 -68.29 -62.69 -38.15
N LYS A 89 -67.46 -62.30 -37.16
CA LYS A 89 -66.69 -63.22 -36.29
C LYS A 89 -65.75 -64.19 -37.02
N ASN A 90 -65.18 -63.78 -38.16
CA ASN A 90 -64.25 -64.63 -38.91
C ASN A 90 -62.80 -64.31 -38.52
N THR A 91 -61.98 -65.34 -38.34
CA THR A 91 -60.57 -65.22 -37.93
C THR A 91 -59.64 -65.49 -39.12
N PHE A 92 -58.64 -64.63 -39.32
CA PHE A 92 -57.66 -64.70 -40.41
C PHE A 92 -56.25 -64.74 -39.82
N THR A 93 -55.49 -65.81 -40.08
CA THR A 93 -54.14 -66.00 -39.52
C THR A 93 -53.12 -66.25 -40.63
N LYS A 94 -52.13 -65.37 -40.76
CA LYS A 94 -50.98 -65.49 -41.68
C LYS A 94 -51.37 -65.69 -43.15
N ASN A 95 -52.44 -65.05 -43.60
CA ASN A 95 -52.82 -65.01 -45.03
C ASN A 95 -52.12 -63.82 -45.70
N ASP A 96 -51.74 -63.90 -46.98
CA ASP A 96 -51.09 -62.75 -47.65
C ASP A 96 -52.04 -61.54 -47.71
N VAL A 97 -53.33 -61.80 -47.97
CA VAL A 97 -54.46 -60.88 -47.85
C VAL A 97 -55.58 -61.56 -47.06
N GLY A 98 -56.05 -60.95 -45.97
CA GLY A 98 -57.18 -61.48 -45.19
C GLY A 98 -58.50 -61.42 -45.98
N ILE A 99 -58.96 -60.20 -46.28
CA ILE A 99 -60.13 -59.94 -47.16
C ILE A 99 -59.76 -58.86 -48.18
N SER A 100 -60.08 -59.07 -49.47
CA SER A 100 -60.11 -58.00 -50.48
C SER A 100 -61.54 -57.68 -50.91
N ILE A 101 -61.89 -56.40 -50.98
CA ILE A 101 -63.25 -55.88 -51.17
C ILE A 101 -63.31 -54.99 -52.42
N TYR A 102 -64.17 -55.41 -53.37
CA TYR A 102 -64.52 -54.73 -54.63
C TYR A 102 -66.04 -54.50 -54.78
N GLY A 103 -66.84 -54.87 -53.77
CA GLY A 103 -68.28 -54.68 -53.72
C GLY A 103 -68.70 -53.56 -52.75
N ASN A 104 -69.88 -52.98 -52.97
CA ASN A 104 -70.44 -51.88 -52.16
C ASN A 104 -71.31 -52.42 -50.99
N ASP A 105 -71.57 -51.58 -49.98
CA ASP A 105 -72.38 -51.92 -48.79
C ASP A 105 -71.87 -53.14 -47.99
N VAL A 106 -70.56 -53.38 -48.01
CA VAL A 106 -69.95 -54.53 -47.32
C VAL A 106 -69.76 -54.22 -45.84
N GLN A 107 -70.16 -55.17 -44.99
CA GLN A 107 -70.09 -55.05 -43.54
C GLN A 107 -69.21 -56.16 -42.93
N LEU A 108 -68.09 -55.77 -42.34
CA LEU A 108 -67.22 -56.62 -41.51
C LEU A 108 -67.52 -56.35 -40.03
N ARG A 109 -67.73 -57.39 -39.23
CA ARG A 109 -68.05 -57.27 -37.81
C ARG A 109 -67.32 -58.29 -36.95
N ASN A 110 -66.77 -57.90 -35.81
CA ASN A 110 -66.22 -58.85 -34.82
C ASN A 110 -65.09 -59.77 -35.36
N CYS A 111 -64.40 -59.39 -36.45
CA CYS A 111 -63.43 -60.25 -37.15
C CYS A 111 -61.99 -60.01 -36.68
N ASP A 112 -61.19 -61.09 -36.61
CA ASP A 112 -59.80 -61.06 -36.13
C ASP A 112 -58.81 -61.30 -37.26
N PHE A 113 -57.71 -60.54 -37.32
CA PHE A 113 -56.66 -60.61 -38.34
C PHE A 113 -55.28 -60.65 -37.66
N ALA A 114 -54.51 -61.71 -37.88
CA ALA A 114 -53.24 -61.96 -37.18
C ALA A 114 -52.13 -62.45 -38.13
N GLY A 115 -51.22 -61.56 -38.51
CA GLY A 115 -50.13 -61.84 -39.46
C GLY A 115 -50.57 -61.92 -40.93
N GLY A 116 -49.74 -61.38 -41.83
CA GLY A 116 -50.03 -61.26 -43.27
C GLY A 116 -49.46 -59.99 -43.89
N ILE A 117 -49.65 -59.79 -45.20
CA ILE A 117 -49.25 -58.52 -45.86
C ILE A 117 -50.39 -57.50 -45.71
N TYR A 118 -51.62 -57.88 -46.06
CA TYR A 118 -52.81 -57.04 -45.93
C TYR A 118 -53.86 -57.69 -45.02
N GLY A 119 -54.33 -56.98 -43.99
CA GLY A 119 -55.49 -57.42 -43.21
C GLY A 119 -56.78 -57.34 -44.03
N ILE A 120 -57.19 -56.12 -44.34
CA ILE A 120 -58.35 -55.80 -45.18
C ILE A 120 -57.91 -54.88 -46.32
N LYS A 121 -58.30 -55.18 -47.55
CA LYS A 121 -58.03 -54.36 -48.73
C LYS A 121 -59.35 -53.87 -49.34
N ILE A 122 -59.49 -52.58 -49.61
CA ILE A 122 -60.72 -51.96 -50.11
C ILE A 122 -60.38 -51.10 -51.34
N GLU A 123 -60.90 -51.47 -52.52
CA GLU A 123 -60.47 -50.87 -53.79
C GLU A 123 -61.65 -50.54 -54.71
N ASN A 124 -61.78 -49.25 -55.07
CA ASN A 124 -62.74 -48.74 -56.05
C ASN A 124 -64.23 -48.98 -55.71
N VAL A 125 -64.58 -48.95 -54.42
CA VAL A 125 -65.97 -49.11 -53.94
C VAL A 125 -66.57 -47.78 -53.47
N SER A 126 -67.89 -47.76 -53.31
CA SER A 126 -68.62 -46.60 -52.79
C SER A 126 -68.63 -46.61 -51.26
N ASP A 127 -68.98 -47.74 -50.65
CA ASP A 127 -69.32 -47.82 -49.21
C ASP A 127 -68.83 -49.14 -48.58
N ALA A 128 -68.12 -49.03 -47.45
CA ALA A 128 -67.71 -50.17 -46.61
C ALA A 128 -67.76 -49.84 -45.11
N TYR A 129 -68.11 -50.84 -44.29
CA TYR A 129 -68.32 -50.70 -42.85
C TYR A 129 -67.52 -51.78 -42.10
N ILE A 130 -66.72 -51.37 -41.11
CA ILE A 130 -65.85 -52.26 -40.31
C ILE A 130 -66.10 -51.98 -38.83
N HIS A 131 -66.51 -52.98 -38.07
CA HIS A 131 -66.93 -52.78 -36.68
C HIS A 131 -66.36 -53.83 -35.72
N ASN A 132 -65.72 -53.39 -34.65
CA ASN A 132 -65.19 -54.22 -33.55
C ASN A 132 -64.25 -55.33 -34.06
N CYS A 133 -63.36 -55.01 -35.01
CA CYS A 133 -62.38 -55.95 -35.56
C CYS A 133 -61.03 -55.80 -34.85
N MET A 134 -60.32 -56.92 -34.63
CA MET A 134 -58.96 -56.92 -34.10
C MET A 134 -57.96 -57.19 -35.23
N LEU A 135 -56.95 -56.35 -35.36
CA LEU A 135 -55.85 -56.52 -36.31
C LEU A 135 -54.52 -56.54 -35.54
N SER A 136 -53.65 -57.49 -35.84
CA SER A 136 -52.34 -57.65 -35.20
C SER A 136 -51.29 -58.23 -36.15
N ASP A 137 -50.05 -57.74 -36.06
CA ASP A 137 -48.85 -58.27 -36.73
C ASP A 137 -48.92 -58.42 -38.27
N VAL A 138 -49.88 -57.77 -38.95
CA VAL A 138 -49.94 -57.62 -40.43
C VAL A 138 -49.16 -56.38 -40.86
N SER A 139 -48.55 -56.38 -42.05
CA SER A 139 -47.83 -55.20 -42.57
C SER A 139 -48.74 -53.99 -42.75
N THR A 140 -49.73 -54.07 -43.65
CA THR A 140 -50.77 -53.04 -43.82
C THR A 140 -52.11 -53.57 -43.31
N ALA A 141 -52.61 -53.05 -42.19
CA ALA A 141 -53.82 -53.62 -41.57
C ALA A 141 -55.10 -53.29 -42.34
N ILE A 142 -55.29 -52.05 -42.80
CA ILE A 142 -56.32 -51.70 -43.78
C ILE A 142 -55.73 -50.84 -44.90
N PHE A 143 -55.86 -51.30 -46.16
CA PHE A 143 -55.50 -50.51 -47.35
C PHE A 143 -56.77 -50.03 -48.07
N ILE A 144 -56.84 -48.73 -48.37
CA ILE A 144 -58.01 -48.07 -48.96
C ILE A 144 -57.57 -47.27 -50.19
N GLN A 145 -58.16 -47.57 -51.36
CA GLN A 145 -57.84 -46.87 -52.61
C GLN A 145 -59.05 -46.58 -53.49
N ASN A 146 -59.18 -45.33 -53.93
CA ASN A 146 -60.27 -44.81 -54.77
C ASN A 146 -61.68 -45.06 -54.18
N VAL A 147 -61.84 -44.98 -52.86
CA VAL A 147 -63.10 -45.26 -52.14
C VAL A 147 -63.86 -43.97 -51.81
N SER A 148 -65.20 -44.02 -51.84
CA SER A 148 -66.05 -42.82 -51.60
C SER A 148 -66.44 -42.59 -50.14
N ASN A 149 -66.71 -43.66 -49.37
CA ASN A 149 -66.99 -43.65 -47.93
C ASN A 149 -66.45 -44.95 -47.28
N VAL A 150 -65.81 -44.85 -46.11
CA VAL A 150 -65.53 -46.02 -45.25
C VAL A 150 -65.76 -45.63 -43.80
N ASN A 151 -66.57 -46.38 -43.06
CA ASN A 151 -66.72 -46.21 -41.62
C ASN A 151 -66.06 -47.38 -40.86
N ILE A 152 -65.17 -47.06 -39.93
CA ILE A 152 -64.42 -48.00 -39.11
C ILE A 152 -64.71 -47.65 -37.65
N SER A 153 -65.13 -48.62 -36.83
CA SER A 153 -65.43 -48.30 -35.43
C SER A 153 -65.14 -49.43 -34.45
N HIS A 154 -64.72 -49.08 -33.23
CA HIS A 154 -64.42 -50.02 -32.14
C HIS A 154 -63.29 -51.03 -32.47
N SER A 155 -62.51 -50.78 -33.53
CA SER A 155 -61.48 -51.70 -34.00
C SER A 155 -60.11 -51.42 -33.36
N THR A 156 -59.31 -52.47 -33.19
CA THR A 156 -57.96 -52.41 -32.59
C THR A 156 -56.90 -52.77 -33.63
N PHE A 157 -55.80 -52.02 -33.64
CA PHE A 157 -54.68 -52.11 -34.57
C PHE A 157 -53.38 -52.22 -33.76
N ASN A 158 -52.57 -53.25 -33.97
CA ASN A 158 -51.44 -53.57 -33.10
C ASN A 158 -50.23 -54.13 -33.89
N GLY A 159 -49.08 -53.45 -33.82
CA GLY A 159 -47.82 -53.97 -34.37
C GLY A 159 -47.75 -54.02 -35.89
N HIS A 160 -48.23 -52.99 -36.59
CA HIS A 160 -48.23 -52.90 -38.05
C HIS A 160 -47.12 -51.99 -38.58
N ASP A 161 -46.69 -52.22 -39.83
CA ASP A 161 -45.92 -51.23 -40.58
C ASP A 161 -46.86 -50.03 -40.88
N GLU A 162 -48.10 -50.32 -41.28
CA GLU A 162 -49.16 -49.36 -41.60
C GLU A 162 -50.51 -49.82 -41.00
N GLY A 163 -51.04 -49.13 -39.99
CA GLY A 163 -52.36 -49.42 -39.41
C GLY A 163 -53.49 -49.16 -40.41
N ILE A 164 -53.51 -47.98 -41.04
CA ILE A 164 -54.34 -47.71 -42.22
C ILE A 164 -53.52 -46.94 -43.25
N ASN A 165 -53.56 -47.39 -44.51
CA ASN A 165 -53.02 -46.68 -45.66
C ASN A 165 -54.17 -46.25 -46.58
N CYS A 166 -54.31 -44.96 -46.86
CA CYS A 166 -55.43 -44.37 -47.58
C CYS A 166 -54.98 -43.47 -48.74
N THR A 167 -55.27 -43.88 -49.98
CA THR A 167 -54.92 -43.11 -51.18
C THR A 167 -56.14 -42.70 -52.00
N SER A 168 -56.19 -41.43 -52.42
CA SER A 168 -57.21 -40.87 -53.33
C SER A 168 -58.67 -41.13 -52.92
N SER A 169 -58.94 -41.23 -51.61
CA SER A 169 -60.23 -41.69 -51.07
C SER A 169 -60.90 -40.65 -50.18
N LYS A 170 -62.23 -40.71 -50.08
CA LYS A 170 -63.06 -39.70 -49.40
C LYS A 170 -63.86 -40.32 -48.24
N ASN A 171 -64.32 -39.44 -47.35
CA ASN A 171 -65.19 -39.76 -46.22
C ASN A 171 -64.77 -41.03 -45.45
N ILE A 172 -63.48 -41.12 -45.11
CA ILE A 172 -62.96 -42.16 -44.24
C ILE A 172 -63.20 -41.71 -42.80
N GLU A 173 -63.95 -42.48 -42.01
CA GLU A 173 -64.41 -42.08 -40.68
C GLU A 173 -64.10 -43.16 -39.64
N LEU A 174 -63.34 -42.80 -38.60
CA LEU A 174 -62.92 -43.69 -37.52
C LEU A 174 -63.56 -43.28 -36.19
N PHE A 175 -64.27 -44.20 -35.55
CA PHE A 175 -64.88 -43.98 -34.23
C PHE A 175 -64.37 -44.97 -33.19
N ASN A 176 -63.83 -44.48 -32.07
CA ASN A 176 -63.49 -45.30 -30.91
C ASN A 176 -62.51 -46.45 -31.24
N CYS A 177 -61.53 -46.18 -32.10
CA CYS A 177 -60.50 -47.14 -32.51
C CYS A 177 -59.24 -47.00 -31.65
N THR A 178 -58.45 -48.07 -31.52
CA THR A 178 -57.19 -48.09 -30.76
C THR A 178 -56.03 -48.53 -31.63
N PHE A 179 -54.94 -47.75 -31.66
CA PHE A 179 -53.72 -48.01 -32.42
C PHE A 179 -52.52 -48.11 -31.47
N TRP A 180 -51.84 -49.26 -31.48
CA TRP A 180 -50.72 -49.58 -30.59
C TRP A 180 -49.50 -50.07 -31.36
N GLY A 181 -48.30 -49.53 -31.10
CA GLY A 181 -47.05 -50.18 -31.54
C GLY A 181 -46.78 -50.20 -33.05
N ASN A 182 -47.38 -49.32 -33.85
CA ASN A 182 -47.26 -49.33 -35.32
C ASN A 182 -46.13 -48.39 -35.81
N GLU A 183 -45.51 -48.65 -36.96
CA GLU A 183 -44.63 -47.64 -37.58
C GLU A 183 -45.46 -46.44 -38.05
N LYS A 184 -46.56 -46.66 -38.78
CA LYS A 184 -47.55 -45.61 -39.09
C LYS A 184 -48.93 -46.03 -38.58
N GLY A 185 -49.54 -45.24 -37.71
CA GLY A 185 -50.93 -45.44 -37.26
C GLY A 185 -51.91 -45.27 -38.43
N ILE A 186 -51.92 -44.08 -39.05
CA ILE A 186 -52.59 -43.84 -40.34
C ILE A 186 -51.70 -43.00 -41.26
N GLU A 187 -51.53 -43.47 -42.50
CA GLU A 187 -50.98 -42.71 -43.62
C GLU A 187 -52.08 -42.36 -44.62
N MET A 188 -52.12 -41.11 -45.09
CA MET A 188 -53.11 -40.65 -46.06
C MET A 188 -52.54 -39.70 -47.11
N GLU A 189 -52.84 -39.98 -48.39
CA GLU A 189 -52.47 -39.16 -49.54
C GLU A 189 -53.71 -38.80 -50.39
N ASN A 190 -53.83 -37.53 -50.80
CA ASN A 190 -54.92 -37.03 -51.65
C ASN A 190 -56.35 -37.35 -51.12
N SER A 191 -56.51 -37.44 -49.80
CA SER A 191 -57.66 -38.09 -49.16
C SER A 191 -58.40 -37.17 -48.16
N THR A 192 -59.54 -37.63 -47.64
CA THR A 192 -60.30 -36.92 -46.60
C THR A 192 -60.72 -37.89 -45.49
N THR A 193 -60.17 -37.67 -44.29
CA THR A 193 -60.26 -38.58 -43.15
C THR A 193 -60.70 -37.85 -41.89
N LYS A 194 -61.60 -38.46 -41.13
CA LYS A 194 -62.06 -38.02 -39.81
C LYS A 194 -61.79 -39.08 -38.77
N VAL A 195 -61.26 -38.68 -37.62
CA VAL A 195 -60.99 -39.55 -36.47
C VAL A 195 -61.65 -38.94 -35.24
N HIS A 196 -62.43 -39.75 -34.53
CA HIS A 196 -63.11 -39.33 -33.30
C HIS A 196 -63.04 -40.38 -32.19
N SER A 197 -62.88 -39.89 -30.95
CA SER A 197 -62.85 -40.71 -29.73
C SER A 197 -61.81 -41.84 -29.72
N SER A 198 -60.70 -41.70 -30.46
CA SER A 198 -59.75 -42.79 -30.72
C SER A 198 -58.42 -42.60 -29.97
N ILE A 199 -57.68 -43.69 -29.76
CA ILE A 199 -56.44 -43.74 -28.98
C ILE A 199 -55.28 -44.19 -29.87
N PHE A 200 -54.15 -43.47 -29.81
CA PHE A 200 -52.90 -43.82 -30.51
C PHE A 200 -51.73 -43.80 -29.55
N HIS A 201 -51.13 -44.96 -29.30
CA HIS A 201 -50.05 -45.10 -28.32
C HIS A 201 -48.83 -45.86 -28.87
N ASN A 202 -47.63 -45.36 -28.55
CA ASN A 202 -46.35 -45.99 -28.87
C ASN A 202 -46.18 -46.31 -30.37
N ASN A 203 -46.53 -45.37 -31.26
CA ASN A 203 -46.34 -45.49 -32.71
C ASN A 203 -45.17 -44.61 -33.18
N SER A 204 -44.43 -44.99 -34.24
CA SER A 204 -43.39 -44.11 -34.78
C SER A 204 -43.99 -42.84 -35.40
N TYR A 205 -45.11 -42.99 -36.12
CA TYR A 205 -45.98 -41.92 -36.59
C TYR A 205 -47.42 -42.23 -36.18
N GLY A 206 -48.08 -41.34 -35.44
CA GLY A 206 -49.52 -41.43 -35.20
C GLY A 206 -50.30 -41.20 -36.50
N PHE A 207 -50.03 -40.06 -37.15
CA PHE A 207 -50.59 -39.69 -38.45
C PHE A 207 -49.51 -39.17 -39.41
N PHE A 208 -49.59 -39.59 -40.68
CA PHE A 208 -48.82 -39.03 -41.80
C PHE A 208 -49.81 -38.52 -42.87
N VAL A 209 -49.82 -37.21 -43.15
CA VAL A 209 -50.91 -36.53 -43.88
C VAL A 209 -50.37 -35.70 -45.06
N THR A 210 -50.58 -36.17 -46.29
CA THR A 210 -50.03 -35.53 -47.50
C THR A 210 -51.13 -35.09 -48.45
N ASN A 211 -51.13 -33.81 -48.85
CA ASN A 211 -52.10 -33.20 -49.77
C ASN A 211 -53.57 -33.55 -49.44
N SER A 212 -53.92 -33.59 -48.15
CA SER A 212 -55.15 -34.19 -47.62
C SER A 212 -55.90 -33.25 -46.68
N SER A 213 -57.17 -33.57 -46.39
CA SER A 213 -57.98 -32.89 -45.36
C SER A 213 -58.25 -33.83 -44.19
N PHE A 214 -57.72 -33.49 -43.02
CA PHE A 214 -57.71 -34.34 -41.83
C PHE A 214 -58.41 -33.69 -40.65
N TYR A 215 -59.32 -34.42 -40.01
CA TYR A 215 -60.09 -33.98 -38.85
C TYR A 215 -59.85 -34.93 -37.67
N LEU A 216 -59.45 -34.40 -36.52
CA LEU A 216 -59.16 -35.17 -35.31
C LEU A 216 -59.94 -34.56 -34.13
N THR A 217 -60.75 -35.38 -33.45
CA THR A 217 -61.62 -34.90 -32.37
C THR A 217 -61.68 -35.85 -31.16
N ASN A 218 -61.77 -35.32 -29.95
CA ASN A 218 -62.03 -36.10 -28.72
C ASN A 218 -61.05 -37.28 -28.51
N SER A 219 -59.81 -37.17 -29.01
CA SER A 219 -58.88 -38.29 -29.15
C SER A 219 -57.62 -38.10 -28.29
N HIS A 220 -56.92 -39.20 -28.01
CA HIS A 220 -55.76 -39.21 -27.12
C HIS A 220 -54.57 -39.87 -27.80
N LEU A 221 -53.45 -39.14 -27.89
CA LEU A 221 -52.21 -39.59 -28.51
C LEU A 221 -51.06 -39.46 -27.51
N ASN A 222 -50.37 -40.56 -27.21
CA ASN A 222 -49.36 -40.63 -26.16
C ASN A 222 -48.16 -41.52 -26.54
N GLU A 223 -46.94 -41.07 -26.27
CA GLU A 223 -45.69 -41.83 -26.52
C GLU A 223 -45.44 -42.17 -28.01
N ASN A 224 -45.98 -41.39 -28.94
CA ASN A 224 -45.68 -41.55 -30.37
C ASN A 224 -44.46 -40.70 -30.76
N ILE A 225 -43.54 -41.16 -31.61
CA ILE A 225 -42.34 -40.37 -31.93
C ILE A 225 -42.73 -39.08 -32.68
N TYR A 226 -43.59 -39.20 -33.69
CA TYR A 226 -44.28 -38.09 -34.34
C TYR A 226 -45.79 -38.30 -34.20
N THR A 227 -46.48 -37.47 -33.42
CA THR A 227 -47.92 -37.66 -33.20
C THR A 227 -48.74 -37.26 -34.45
N ILE A 228 -48.46 -36.12 -35.08
CA ILE A 228 -48.93 -35.75 -36.43
C ILE A 228 -47.75 -35.22 -37.25
N ASN A 229 -47.55 -35.74 -38.46
CA ASN A 229 -46.74 -35.12 -39.52
C ASN A 229 -47.63 -34.78 -40.73
N ALA A 230 -47.54 -33.55 -41.23
CA ALA A 230 -48.41 -33.06 -42.29
C ALA A 230 -47.69 -32.20 -43.34
N GLU A 231 -47.90 -32.52 -44.61
CA GLU A 231 -47.41 -31.76 -45.76
C GLU A 231 -48.55 -31.28 -46.66
N LYS A 232 -48.56 -29.99 -47.01
CA LYS A 232 -49.45 -29.37 -48.01
C LYS A 232 -50.94 -29.68 -47.74
N SER A 233 -51.33 -29.78 -46.47
CA SER A 233 -52.61 -30.34 -46.02
C SER A 233 -53.42 -29.34 -45.21
N SER A 234 -54.68 -29.69 -44.94
CA SER A 234 -55.56 -28.94 -44.02
C SER A 234 -55.86 -29.79 -42.79
N LEU A 235 -55.41 -29.34 -41.62
CA LEU A 235 -55.60 -30.02 -40.33
C LEU A 235 -56.68 -29.32 -39.50
N PHE A 236 -57.60 -30.09 -38.93
CA PHE A 236 -58.64 -29.62 -38.01
C PHE A 236 -58.60 -30.45 -36.72
N ILE A 237 -57.98 -29.92 -35.66
CA ILE A 237 -57.74 -30.63 -34.40
C ILE A 237 -58.59 -29.97 -33.30
N ASN A 238 -59.36 -30.77 -32.55
CA ASN A 238 -60.33 -30.23 -31.59
C ASN A 238 -60.51 -31.15 -30.36
N HIS A 239 -60.52 -30.62 -29.13
CA HIS A 239 -60.78 -31.41 -27.91
C HIS A 239 -59.89 -32.67 -27.81
N THR A 240 -58.58 -32.54 -28.04
CA THR A 240 -57.64 -33.67 -28.21
C THR A 240 -56.43 -33.49 -27.30
N SER A 241 -55.79 -34.57 -26.84
CA SER A 241 -54.51 -34.50 -26.11
C SER A 241 -53.38 -35.20 -26.87
N LEU A 242 -52.23 -34.54 -26.95
CA LEU A 242 -50.99 -35.03 -27.58
C LEU A 242 -49.88 -35.02 -26.52
N ALA A 243 -49.27 -36.17 -26.22
CA ALA A 243 -48.34 -36.30 -25.10
C ALA A 243 -47.09 -37.13 -25.43
N HIS A 244 -45.99 -36.83 -24.72
CA HIS A 244 -44.74 -37.62 -24.69
C HIS A 244 -44.16 -37.96 -26.08
N SER A 245 -44.17 -37.00 -27.01
CA SER A 245 -43.71 -37.17 -28.40
C SER A 245 -42.44 -36.38 -28.71
N ASN A 246 -41.62 -36.79 -29.68
CA ASN A 246 -40.55 -35.91 -30.17
C ASN A 246 -41.16 -34.69 -30.90
N LYS A 247 -42.24 -34.92 -31.67
CA LYS A 247 -43.09 -33.85 -32.23
C LYS A 247 -44.56 -34.16 -32.03
N GLY A 248 -45.29 -33.25 -31.39
CA GLY A 248 -46.75 -33.30 -31.25
C GLY A 248 -47.44 -33.09 -32.59
N VAL A 249 -47.25 -31.92 -33.21
CA VAL A 249 -47.66 -31.62 -34.59
C VAL A 249 -46.50 -31.00 -35.36
N ALA A 250 -46.07 -31.65 -36.45
CA ALA A 250 -45.18 -31.07 -37.45
C ALA A 250 -45.95 -30.77 -38.74
N ALA A 251 -45.89 -29.53 -39.22
CA ALA A 251 -46.73 -29.07 -40.33
C ALA A 251 -45.98 -28.17 -41.32
N PHE A 252 -45.86 -28.65 -42.55
CA PHE A 252 -45.09 -28.03 -43.62
C PHE A 252 -46.03 -27.52 -44.73
N SER A 253 -45.97 -26.22 -45.01
CA SER A 253 -46.83 -25.50 -45.98
C SER A 253 -48.32 -25.88 -45.90
N SER A 254 -48.86 -25.98 -44.68
CA SER A 254 -50.19 -26.51 -44.39
C SER A 254 -51.07 -25.49 -43.68
N TYR A 255 -52.40 -25.61 -43.80
CA TYR A 255 -53.36 -24.87 -42.97
C TYR A 255 -53.68 -25.69 -41.72
N ILE A 256 -53.77 -25.01 -40.58
CA ILE A 256 -54.02 -25.65 -39.28
C ILE A 256 -55.10 -24.85 -38.56
N PHE A 257 -56.19 -25.52 -38.20
CA PHE A 257 -57.15 -25.06 -37.23
C PHE A 257 -57.05 -25.96 -35.98
N MET A 258 -56.73 -25.39 -34.83
CA MET A 258 -56.64 -26.08 -33.56
C MET A 258 -57.45 -25.37 -32.48
N ASN A 259 -58.32 -26.12 -31.80
CA ASN A 259 -59.15 -25.60 -30.71
C ASN A 259 -59.15 -26.55 -29.51
N ASN A 260 -59.09 -26.01 -28.28
CA ASN A 260 -59.25 -26.76 -27.03
C ASN A 260 -58.40 -28.05 -26.99
N THR A 261 -57.10 -27.93 -27.26
CA THR A 261 -56.16 -29.06 -27.40
C THR A 261 -55.03 -28.96 -26.38
N THR A 262 -54.68 -30.08 -25.73
CA THR A 262 -53.57 -30.13 -24.75
C THR A 262 -52.35 -30.80 -25.38
N ILE A 263 -51.18 -30.19 -25.24
CA ILE A 263 -49.93 -30.67 -25.83
C ILE A 263 -48.82 -30.64 -24.76
N GLU A 264 -48.43 -31.82 -24.28
CA GLU A 264 -47.58 -31.94 -23.08
C GLU A 264 -46.36 -32.87 -23.24
N ASN A 265 -45.24 -32.52 -22.61
CA ASN A 265 -44.02 -33.34 -22.55
C ASN A 265 -43.41 -33.69 -23.93
N ASN A 266 -43.32 -32.72 -24.86
CA ASN A 266 -42.76 -32.94 -26.20
C ASN A 266 -41.54 -32.06 -26.50
N THR A 267 -40.56 -32.51 -27.30
CA THR A 267 -39.49 -31.58 -27.75
C THR A 267 -40.09 -30.45 -28.60
N TYR A 268 -41.00 -30.77 -29.51
CA TYR A 268 -41.78 -29.77 -30.23
C TYR A 268 -43.27 -30.05 -30.02
N GLY A 269 -43.98 -29.19 -29.28
CA GLY A 269 -45.42 -29.27 -29.14
C GLY A 269 -46.10 -29.08 -30.50
N ILE A 270 -45.85 -27.92 -31.12
CA ILE A 270 -46.17 -27.67 -32.54
C ILE A 270 -44.97 -27.06 -33.25
N GLU A 271 -44.66 -27.55 -34.44
CA GLU A 271 -43.72 -26.97 -35.39
C GLU A 271 -44.44 -26.61 -36.69
N ILE A 272 -44.40 -25.34 -37.06
CA ILE A 272 -45.00 -24.81 -38.30
C ILE A 272 -43.89 -24.22 -39.17
N GLU A 273 -43.72 -24.76 -40.37
CA GLU A 273 -42.74 -24.28 -41.33
C GLU A 273 -43.38 -23.91 -42.69
N ASN A 274 -42.90 -22.81 -43.28
CA ASN A 274 -43.25 -22.32 -44.64
C ASN A 274 -44.78 -22.27 -44.89
N SER A 275 -45.57 -21.96 -43.85
CA SER A 275 -47.04 -21.99 -43.87
C SER A 275 -47.64 -20.58 -43.78
N THR A 276 -48.76 -20.36 -44.47
CA THR A 276 -49.28 -19.00 -44.78
C THR A 276 -50.62 -18.66 -44.13
N SER A 277 -51.16 -19.55 -43.28
CA SER A 277 -52.34 -19.29 -42.44
C SER A 277 -52.50 -20.37 -41.37
N GLY A 278 -53.02 -20.01 -40.20
CA GLY A 278 -53.37 -20.97 -39.14
C GLY A 278 -54.00 -20.30 -37.92
N GLU A 279 -54.84 -21.04 -37.21
CA GLU A 279 -55.64 -20.56 -36.08
C GLU A 279 -55.53 -21.52 -34.89
N PHE A 280 -55.12 -20.99 -33.74
CA PHE A 280 -54.91 -21.72 -32.49
C PHE A 280 -55.73 -21.03 -31.39
N SER A 281 -56.57 -21.78 -30.69
CA SER A 281 -57.49 -21.22 -29.70
C SER A 281 -57.76 -22.15 -28.52
N TYR A 282 -57.79 -21.59 -27.30
CA TYR A 282 -58.10 -22.33 -26.06
C TYR A 282 -57.22 -23.58 -25.80
N SER A 283 -56.01 -23.63 -26.36
CA SER A 283 -55.09 -24.77 -26.21
C SER A 283 -54.11 -24.58 -25.06
N SER A 284 -53.55 -25.67 -24.53
CA SER A 284 -52.52 -25.65 -23.49
C SER A 284 -51.26 -26.38 -23.93
N PHE A 285 -50.10 -25.80 -23.63
CA PHE A 285 -48.76 -26.26 -23.98
C PHE A 285 -47.91 -26.34 -22.72
N GLU A 286 -47.70 -27.54 -22.15
CA GLU A 286 -46.94 -27.72 -20.91
C GLU A 286 -45.71 -28.64 -21.06
N TRP A 287 -44.58 -28.31 -20.41
CA TRP A 287 -43.37 -29.15 -20.40
C TRP A 287 -42.77 -29.48 -21.79
N ASN A 288 -42.84 -28.56 -22.76
CA ASN A 288 -42.23 -28.77 -24.09
C ASN A 288 -40.92 -27.99 -24.26
N ASP A 289 -39.95 -28.44 -25.07
CA ASP A 289 -38.79 -27.57 -25.40
C ASP A 289 -39.20 -26.37 -26.26
N TYR A 290 -40.23 -26.58 -27.10
CA TYR A 290 -40.96 -25.52 -27.80
C TYR A 290 -42.46 -25.80 -27.69
N GLY A 291 -43.23 -24.93 -27.05
CA GLY A 291 -44.70 -24.98 -27.08
C GLY A 291 -45.19 -24.80 -28.52
N MET A 292 -44.81 -23.67 -29.13
CA MET A 292 -44.96 -23.43 -30.57
C MET A 292 -43.66 -22.90 -31.20
N ARG A 293 -43.18 -23.58 -32.25
CA ARG A 293 -42.06 -23.18 -33.11
C ARG A 293 -42.57 -22.75 -34.48
N LEU A 294 -42.30 -21.51 -34.87
CA LEU A 294 -42.74 -20.91 -36.15
C LEU A 294 -41.52 -20.55 -36.99
N PHE A 295 -41.43 -21.09 -38.22
CA PHE A 295 -40.32 -20.82 -39.14
C PHE A 295 -40.83 -20.39 -40.51
N ASN A 296 -40.31 -19.26 -41.03
CA ASN A 296 -40.68 -18.67 -42.33
C ASN A 296 -42.20 -18.52 -42.57
N SER A 297 -43.00 -18.48 -41.50
CA SER A 297 -44.45 -18.64 -41.57
C SER A 297 -45.18 -17.30 -41.44
N SER A 298 -46.44 -17.23 -41.84
CA SER A 298 -47.20 -15.98 -41.87
C SER A 298 -48.68 -16.16 -41.59
N PHE A 299 -49.32 -15.08 -41.09
CA PHE A 299 -50.77 -15.02 -40.79
C PHE A 299 -51.24 -16.13 -39.85
N ILE A 300 -50.44 -16.42 -38.81
CA ILE A 300 -50.81 -17.33 -37.72
C ILE A 300 -51.48 -16.53 -36.61
N SER A 301 -52.65 -16.98 -36.14
CA SER A 301 -53.37 -16.41 -35.00
C SER A 301 -53.36 -17.38 -33.82
N ILE A 302 -52.98 -16.90 -32.63
CA ILE A 302 -52.87 -17.68 -31.39
C ILE A 302 -53.64 -16.96 -30.29
N SER A 303 -54.69 -17.57 -29.74
CA SER A 303 -55.59 -16.86 -28.82
C SER A 303 -56.06 -17.66 -27.62
N ASN A 304 -56.28 -16.98 -26.49
CA ASN A 304 -56.89 -17.54 -25.27
C ASN A 304 -56.22 -18.85 -24.79
N SER A 305 -54.91 -19.01 -25.04
CA SER A 305 -54.14 -20.24 -24.86
C SER A 305 -53.05 -20.11 -23.80
N SER A 306 -52.61 -21.22 -23.20
CA SER A 306 -51.64 -21.24 -22.10
C SER A 306 -50.34 -21.97 -22.46
N PHE A 307 -49.22 -21.36 -22.09
CA PHE A 307 -47.85 -21.87 -22.32
C PHE A 307 -47.11 -21.91 -20.98
N SER A 308 -46.90 -23.08 -20.40
CA SER A 308 -46.27 -23.21 -19.08
C SER A 308 -45.12 -24.21 -19.03
N LYS A 309 -44.04 -23.86 -18.32
CA LYS A 309 -42.89 -24.76 -18.08
C LYS A 309 -42.22 -25.28 -19.37
N ASN A 310 -42.29 -24.52 -20.45
CA ASN A 310 -41.62 -24.84 -21.71
C ASN A 310 -40.22 -24.20 -21.74
N SER A 311 -39.26 -24.81 -22.43
CA SER A 311 -37.96 -24.14 -22.68
C SER A 311 -38.16 -22.89 -23.56
N ASN A 312 -39.12 -22.92 -24.48
CA ASN A 312 -39.65 -21.76 -25.21
C ASN A 312 -41.20 -21.87 -25.28
N GLY A 313 -41.94 -20.84 -24.87
CA GLY A 313 -43.39 -20.79 -25.04
C GLY A 313 -43.78 -20.63 -26.52
N ILE A 314 -43.48 -19.47 -27.10
CA ILE A 314 -43.48 -19.22 -28.55
C ILE A 314 -42.07 -18.84 -28.99
N TYR A 315 -41.55 -19.54 -30.01
CA TYR A 315 -40.35 -19.15 -30.74
C TYR A 315 -40.68 -18.94 -32.22
N GLY A 316 -40.50 -17.72 -32.74
CA GLY A 316 -40.81 -17.37 -34.12
C GLY A 316 -39.62 -16.77 -34.87
N LYS A 317 -39.31 -17.29 -36.07
CA LYS A 317 -38.15 -16.85 -36.87
C LYS A 317 -38.50 -16.63 -38.34
N ASN A 318 -38.03 -15.51 -38.90
CA ASN A 318 -38.37 -15.04 -40.26
C ASN A 318 -39.89 -14.89 -40.51
N CYS A 319 -40.68 -14.67 -39.46
CA CYS A 319 -42.15 -14.73 -39.49
C CYS A 319 -42.79 -13.36 -39.76
N LYS A 320 -44.03 -13.35 -40.29
CA LYS A 320 -44.75 -12.11 -40.62
C LYS A 320 -46.24 -12.16 -40.27
N ASN A 321 -46.79 -11.07 -39.76
CA ASN A 321 -48.22 -10.97 -39.40
C ASN A 321 -48.68 -12.06 -38.40
N ILE A 322 -47.81 -12.48 -37.47
CA ILE A 322 -48.20 -13.37 -36.36
C ILE A 322 -49.02 -12.54 -35.37
N THR A 323 -50.16 -13.05 -34.90
CA THR A 323 -51.08 -12.33 -34.00
C THR A 323 -51.41 -13.18 -32.78
N ALA A 324 -50.87 -12.81 -31.62
CA ALA A 324 -51.11 -13.45 -30.33
C ALA A 324 -52.01 -12.55 -29.46
N MET A 325 -53.08 -13.11 -28.89
CA MET A 325 -54.12 -12.38 -28.14
C MET A 325 -54.62 -13.14 -26.90
N ASN A 326 -54.66 -12.51 -25.72
CA ASN A 326 -55.19 -13.12 -24.48
C ASN A 326 -54.49 -14.43 -24.05
N ASN A 327 -53.17 -14.56 -24.21
CA ASN A 327 -52.45 -15.79 -23.87
C ASN A 327 -51.66 -15.65 -22.55
N THR A 328 -51.47 -16.75 -21.83
CA THR A 328 -50.72 -16.79 -20.57
C THR A 328 -49.43 -17.58 -20.73
N PHE A 329 -48.31 -17.03 -20.25
CA PHE A 329 -46.99 -17.63 -20.25
C PHE A 329 -46.50 -17.72 -18.80
N PHE A 330 -46.29 -18.93 -18.27
CA PHE A 330 -45.95 -19.12 -16.85
C PHE A 330 -44.78 -20.09 -16.64
N SER A 331 -43.71 -19.62 -15.98
CA SER A 331 -42.51 -20.40 -15.65
C SER A 331 -41.82 -21.06 -16.85
N ASN A 332 -41.77 -20.40 -18.01
CA ASN A 332 -41.02 -20.88 -19.17
C ASN A 332 -39.55 -20.44 -19.06
N SER A 333 -38.58 -21.09 -19.70
CA SER A 333 -37.22 -20.51 -19.75
C SER A 333 -37.22 -19.25 -20.62
N LYS A 334 -37.88 -19.31 -21.78
CA LYS A 334 -38.25 -18.14 -22.59
C LYS A 334 -39.77 -18.12 -22.85
N GLY A 335 -40.44 -17.01 -22.59
CA GLY A 335 -41.87 -16.84 -22.82
C GLY A 335 -42.19 -16.68 -24.31
N ILE A 336 -41.78 -15.56 -24.90
CA ILE A 336 -41.97 -15.23 -26.31
C ILE A 336 -40.65 -14.72 -26.91
N THR A 337 -40.05 -15.47 -27.83
CA THR A 337 -38.85 -15.07 -28.58
C THR A 337 -39.18 -14.90 -30.07
N MET A 338 -38.82 -13.76 -30.64
CA MET A 338 -39.01 -13.44 -32.05
C MET A 338 -37.70 -12.99 -32.71
N GLU A 339 -37.26 -13.69 -33.75
CA GLU A 339 -36.09 -13.35 -34.57
C GLU A 339 -36.50 -12.92 -35.98
N LYS A 340 -35.93 -11.81 -36.49
CA LYS A 340 -35.99 -11.38 -37.90
C LYS A 340 -37.43 -11.38 -38.46
N SER A 341 -38.36 -10.96 -37.62
CA SER A 341 -39.80 -11.10 -37.81
C SER A 341 -40.48 -9.73 -37.77
N HIS A 342 -41.54 -9.56 -38.57
CA HIS A 342 -42.08 -8.23 -38.86
C HIS A 342 -43.61 -8.19 -38.83
N PHE A 343 -44.18 -7.02 -38.51
CA PHE A 343 -45.63 -6.80 -38.47
C PHE A 343 -46.39 -7.74 -37.50
N CYS A 344 -45.71 -8.26 -36.48
CA CYS A 344 -46.29 -9.18 -35.51
C CYS A 344 -47.04 -8.41 -34.41
N LYS A 345 -47.97 -9.06 -33.70
CA LYS A 345 -48.84 -8.42 -32.71
C LYS A 345 -48.98 -9.30 -31.48
N PHE A 346 -48.64 -8.75 -30.32
CA PHE A 346 -48.73 -9.41 -29.02
C PHE A 346 -49.58 -8.52 -28.12
N ILE A 347 -50.83 -8.92 -27.91
CA ILE A 347 -51.86 -8.08 -27.30
C ILE A 347 -52.46 -8.81 -26.10
N ASN A 348 -52.48 -8.18 -24.92
CA ASN A 348 -53.02 -8.75 -23.69
C ASN A 348 -52.42 -10.15 -23.41
N GLN A 349 -51.10 -10.28 -23.48
CA GLN A 349 -50.36 -11.43 -22.99
C GLN A 349 -50.04 -11.22 -21.50
N SER A 350 -50.15 -12.26 -20.67
CA SER A 350 -49.68 -12.25 -19.29
C SER A 350 -48.46 -13.18 -19.20
N VAL A 351 -47.31 -12.66 -18.78
CA VAL A 351 -45.98 -13.30 -18.88
C VAL A 351 -45.28 -13.26 -17.52
N GLU A 352 -45.15 -14.42 -16.89
CA GLU A 352 -44.81 -14.56 -15.48
C GLU A 352 -43.72 -15.62 -15.25
N GLY A 353 -42.74 -15.32 -14.39
CA GLY A 353 -41.81 -16.31 -13.82
C GLY A 353 -40.77 -16.90 -14.78
N SER A 354 -40.42 -16.22 -15.87
CA SER A 354 -39.55 -16.73 -16.94
C SER A 354 -38.15 -16.08 -16.93
N SER A 355 -37.10 -16.74 -17.44
CA SER A 355 -35.78 -16.08 -17.51
C SER A 355 -35.72 -14.99 -18.58
N ASN A 356 -36.35 -15.21 -19.74
CA ASN A 356 -36.71 -14.12 -20.64
C ASN A 356 -38.24 -14.14 -20.84
N GLY A 357 -38.93 -13.09 -20.39
CA GLY A 357 -40.37 -12.94 -20.62
C GLY A 357 -40.67 -12.76 -22.10
N MET A 358 -40.15 -11.69 -22.70
CA MET A 358 -40.30 -11.35 -24.11
C MET A 358 -38.97 -10.87 -24.72
N GLU A 359 -38.63 -11.33 -25.92
CA GLU A 359 -37.32 -11.12 -26.56
C GLU A 359 -37.50 -10.93 -28.07
N PHE A 360 -37.00 -9.81 -28.61
CA PHE A 360 -37.12 -9.45 -30.03
C PHE A 360 -35.76 -9.10 -30.61
N MET A 361 -35.33 -9.84 -31.63
CA MET A 361 -34.02 -9.66 -32.28
C MET A 361 -34.19 -9.35 -33.78
N TRP A 362 -33.69 -8.22 -34.25
CA TRP A 362 -33.87 -7.71 -35.63
C TRP A 362 -35.33 -7.69 -36.11
N CYS A 363 -36.26 -7.39 -35.20
CA CYS A 363 -37.70 -7.32 -35.45
C CYS A 363 -38.18 -5.89 -35.64
N THR A 364 -39.13 -5.66 -36.56
CA THR A 364 -39.60 -4.30 -36.88
C THR A 364 -41.10 -4.25 -37.16
N HIS A 365 -41.72 -3.07 -37.00
CA HIS A 365 -43.14 -2.82 -37.29
C HIS A 365 -44.13 -3.68 -36.50
N SER A 366 -43.69 -4.26 -35.38
CA SER A 366 -44.54 -5.09 -34.50
C SER A 366 -45.27 -4.25 -33.45
N ILE A 367 -46.33 -4.80 -32.86
CA ILE A 367 -47.19 -4.13 -31.87
C ILE A 367 -47.22 -4.95 -30.59
N LEU A 368 -46.80 -4.37 -29.48
CA LEU A 368 -46.92 -4.92 -28.13
C LEU A 368 -47.89 -4.01 -27.35
N ARG A 369 -49.05 -4.54 -26.92
CA ARG A 369 -50.06 -3.75 -26.20
C ARG A 369 -50.79 -4.53 -25.11
N ASP A 370 -51.24 -3.84 -24.07
CA ASP A 370 -52.04 -4.40 -22.97
C ASP A 370 -51.34 -5.55 -22.20
N ASN A 371 -50.04 -5.77 -22.39
CA ASN A 371 -49.35 -6.95 -21.84
C ASN A 371 -48.93 -6.73 -20.38
N GLU A 372 -49.03 -7.77 -19.57
CA GLU A 372 -48.54 -7.83 -18.17
C GLU A 372 -47.28 -8.71 -18.15
N ILE A 373 -46.13 -8.15 -17.79
CA ILE A 373 -44.81 -8.82 -17.87
C ILE A 373 -44.11 -8.69 -16.53
N LYS A 374 -44.11 -9.75 -15.71
CA LYS A 374 -43.69 -9.65 -14.30
C LYS A 374 -42.93 -10.87 -13.76
N GLU A 375 -42.14 -10.65 -12.73
CA GLU A 375 -41.41 -11.71 -11.99
C GLU A 375 -40.50 -12.56 -12.91
N ASN A 376 -39.98 -11.96 -13.99
CA ASN A 376 -39.02 -12.56 -14.91
C ASN A 376 -37.58 -12.10 -14.55
N ASP A 377 -36.55 -12.83 -14.98
CA ASP A 377 -35.18 -12.29 -14.88
C ASP A 377 -35.04 -11.08 -15.82
N PHE A 378 -35.42 -11.25 -17.10
CA PHE A 378 -35.56 -10.18 -18.09
C PHE A 378 -37.01 -10.07 -18.54
N GLY A 379 -37.62 -8.88 -18.41
CA GLY A 379 -39.02 -8.62 -18.80
C GLY A 379 -39.20 -8.55 -20.32
N LEU A 380 -38.78 -7.46 -20.95
CA LEU A 380 -38.76 -7.29 -22.41
C LEU A 380 -37.39 -6.79 -22.90
N VAL A 381 -36.79 -7.53 -23.82
CA VAL A 381 -35.53 -7.18 -24.50
C VAL A 381 -35.79 -6.88 -25.98
N LEU A 382 -35.33 -5.72 -26.46
CA LEU A 382 -35.38 -5.30 -27.87
C LEU A 382 -33.96 -5.14 -28.45
N SER A 383 -33.45 -6.17 -29.12
CA SER A 383 -32.11 -6.18 -29.70
C SER A 383 -32.13 -5.84 -31.19
N GLN A 384 -31.49 -4.72 -31.57
CA GLN A 384 -31.40 -4.19 -32.94
C GLN A 384 -32.75 -4.17 -33.68
N SER A 385 -33.82 -3.77 -32.99
CA SER A 385 -35.21 -3.98 -33.40
C SER A 385 -36.00 -2.66 -33.48
N PRO A 386 -35.78 -1.80 -34.49
CA PRO A 386 -36.45 -0.50 -34.57
C PRO A 386 -37.82 -0.52 -35.30
N ASN A 387 -38.59 0.56 -35.15
CA ASN A 387 -39.91 0.84 -35.73
C ASN A 387 -41.07 -0.02 -35.18
N ASN A 388 -41.00 -0.55 -33.96
CA ASN A 388 -42.13 -1.19 -33.28
C ASN A 388 -42.98 -0.18 -32.48
N MET A 389 -44.12 -0.65 -31.96
CA MET A 389 -45.08 0.14 -31.20
C MET A 389 -45.38 -0.51 -29.85
N LEU A 390 -45.06 0.17 -28.74
CA LEU A 390 -45.36 -0.26 -27.37
C LEU A 390 -46.29 0.76 -26.71
N TYR A 391 -47.45 0.33 -26.23
CA TYR A 391 -48.38 1.16 -25.46
C TYR A 391 -49.20 0.30 -24.49
N GLN A 392 -49.55 0.84 -23.32
CA GLN A 392 -50.36 0.18 -22.29
C GLN A 392 -49.79 -1.15 -21.74
N ASN A 393 -48.48 -1.38 -21.84
CA ASN A 393 -47.82 -2.56 -21.24
C ASN A 393 -47.39 -2.27 -19.79
N GLN A 394 -47.52 -3.26 -18.91
CA GLN A 394 -47.22 -3.16 -17.48
C GLN A 394 -46.10 -4.13 -17.10
N PHE A 395 -45.05 -3.60 -16.50
CA PHE A 395 -43.90 -4.34 -16.01
C PHE A 395 -43.85 -4.27 -14.49
N ALA A 396 -43.57 -5.39 -13.80
CA ALA A 396 -43.44 -5.39 -12.34
C ALA A 396 -42.51 -6.50 -11.84
N ASN A 397 -41.75 -6.24 -10.77
CA ASN A 397 -40.94 -7.26 -10.07
C ASN A 397 -39.96 -8.08 -10.96
N ASN A 398 -39.63 -7.65 -12.18
CA ASN A 398 -38.58 -8.29 -12.97
C ASN A 398 -37.20 -7.81 -12.47
N ILE A 399 -36.13 -8.62 -12.64
CA ILE A 399 -34.77 -8.19 -12.26
C ILE A 399 -34.32 -7.03 -13.16
N TYR A 400 -34.53 -7.19 -14.47
CA TYR A 400 -34.45 -6.14 -15.48
C TYR A 400 -35.78 -6.07 -16.24
N ASN A 401 -36.49 -4.94 -16.19
CA ASN A 401 -37.86 -4.83 -16.68
C ASN A 401 -37.91 -4.55 -18.19
N PHE A 402 -37.19 -3.54 -18.65
CA PHE A 402 -37.07 -3.19 -20.06
C PHE A 402 -35.61 -2.96 -20.45
N ASP A 403 -35.22 -3.48 -21.61
CA ASP A 403 -33.85 -3.56 -22.10
C ASP A 403 -33.80 -3.36 -23.64
N MET A 404 -32.78 -2.67 -24.15
CA MET A 404 -32.64 -2.33 -25.56
C MET A 404 -31.19 -2.31 -26.01
N GLU A 405 -30.79 -3.29 -26.83
CA GLU A 405 -29.45 -3.36 -27.41
C GLU A 405 -29.42 -2.74 -28.82
N GLY A 406 -28.41 -1.93 -29.13
CA GLY A 406 -28.24 -1.36 -30.47
C GLY A 406 -26.80 -0.94 -30.77
N LEU A 407 -26.43 -0.95 -32.06
CA LEU A 407 -25.07 -0.64 -32.52
C LEU A 407 -25.01 0.71 -33.26
N SER A 408 -26.16 1.32 -33.51
CA SER A 408 -26.32 2.59 -34.21
C SER A 408 -27.54 3.33 -33.68
N VAL A 409 -27.56 4.66 -33.80
CA VAL A 409 -28.71 5.49 -33.39
C VAL A 409 -30.02 5.05 -34.09
N ASN A 410 -29.93 4.46 -35.29
CA ASN A 410 -31.07 3.94 -36.04
C ASN A 410 -31.76 2.73 -35.37
N ASP A 411 -31.05 1.97 -34.53
CA ASP A 411 -31.58 0.78 -33.85
C ASP A 411 -32.59 1.16 -32.74
N PHE A 412 -32.55 2.42 -32.26
CA PHE A 412 -33.35 2.93 -31.14
C PHE A 412 -34.56 3.78 -31.56
N TYR A 413 -34.97 3.75 -32.84
CA TYR A 413 -36.17 4.47 -33.29
C TYR A 413 -37.45 3.66 -33.07
N GLU A 414 -37.94 3.65 -31.84
CA GLU A 414 -39.23 3.03 -31.47
C GLU A 414 -40.36 4.06 -31.28
N ASN A 415 -41.61 3.58 -31.33
CA ASN A 415 -42.81 4.37 -31.01
C ASN A 415 -43.40 3.87 -29.68
N ILE A 416 -42.90 4.42 -28.58
CA ILE A 416 -43.24 4.02 -27.21
C ILE A 416 -43.85 5.23 -26.50
N ASP A 417 -45.03 5.07 -25.91
CA ASP A 417 -45.70 6.16 -25.17
C ASP A 417 -45.64 6.00 -23.64
N THR A 418 -46.03 7.06 -22.93
CA THR A 418 -46.06 7.13 -21.46
C THR A 418 -47.14 6.25 -20.81
N SER A 419 -47.92 5.48 -21.58
CA SER A 419 -48.89 4.54 -21.02
C SER A 419 -48.30 3.16 -20.72
N ASN A 420 -47.05 2.92 -21.11
CA ASN A 420 -46.25 1.80 -20.60
C ASN A 420 -45.71 2.17 -19.20
N THR A 421 -45.69 1.23 -18.25
CA THR A 421 -45.25 1.50 -16.87
C THR A 421 -44.40 0.39 -16.25
N ILE A 422 -43.44 0.75 -15.39
CA ILE A 422 -42.66 -0.14 -14.52
C ILE A 422 -43.05 0.13 -13.08
N ASN A 423 -43.55 -0.89 -12.37
CA ASN A 423 -44.08 -0.82 -11.00
C ASN A 423 -45.15 0.27 -10.77
N GLY A 424 -45.72 0.84 -11.84
CA GLY A 424 -46.67 1.95 -11.84
C GLY A 424 -46.15 3.24 -12.49
N GLU A 425 -44.83 3.44 -12.58
CA GLU A 425 -44.22 4.68 -13.09
C GLU A 425 -44.01 4.65 -14.61
N PRO A 426 -44.23 5.77 -15.33
CA PRO A 426 -44.31 5.81 -16.79
C PRO A 426 -42.96 5.75 -17.51
N PHE A 427 -42.97 5.27 -18.76
CA PHE A 427 -41.83 5.34 -19.68
C PHE A 427 -41.74 6.75 -20.29
N TYR A 428 -40.57 7.39 -20.23
CA TYR A 428 -40.27 8.62 -20.99
C TYR A 428 -39.34 8.30 -22.15
N TYR A 429 -39.94 7.95 -23.28
CA TYR A 429 -39.25 7.61 -24.52
C TYR A 429 -39.39 8.77 -25.51
N LEU A 430 -38.35 9.60 -25.62
CA LEU A 430 -38.37 10.82 -26.43
C LEU A 430 -37.58 10.63 -27.73
N VAL A 431 -38.17 11.03 -28.85
CA VAL A 431 -37.62 10.80 -30.20
C VAL A 431 -37.69 12.08 -31.03
N ASN A 432 -36.53 12.69 -31.31
CA ASN A 432 -36.40 14.01 -31.96
C ASN A 432 -37.09 15.18 -31.23
N GLU A 433 -37.31 15.07 -29.93
CA GLU A 433 -37.93 16.13 -29.11
C GLU A 433 -36.88 17.14 -28.62
N SER A 434 -37.33 18.35 -28.24
CA SER A 434 -36.43 19.39 -27.69
C SER A 434 -37.04 20.23 -26.57
N ASP A 435 -36.16 20.89 -25.81
CA ASP A 435 -36.50 21.91 -24.81
C ASP A 435 -37.35 21.39 -23.62
N ILE A 436 -37.13 20.13 -23.24
CA ILE A 436 -37.88 19.43 -22.18
C ILE A 436 -37.08 19.39 -20.87
N ILE A 437 -37.77 19.64 -19.76
CA ILE A 437 -37.29 19.38 -18.40
C ILE A 437 -38.18 18.27 -17.80
N LEU A 438 -37.57 17.16 -17.40
CA LEU A 438 -38.23 16.02 -16.76
C LEU A 438 -37.82 15.94 -15.27
N GLN A 439 -38.82 16.04 -14.40
CA GLN A 439 -38.72 16.06 -12.93
C GLN A 439 -39.75 15.14 -12.25
N GLU A 440 -40.54 14.40 -13.03
CA GLU A 440 -41.56 13.48 -12.53
C GLU A 440 -40.96 12.06 -12.38
N PRO A 441 -41.50 11.21 -11.49
CA PRO A 441 -41.13 9.81 -11.40
C PRO A 441 -41.25 9.08 -12.75
N ALA A 442 -40.30 8.19 -13.02
CA ALA A 442 -40.17 7.49 -14.30
C ALA A 442 -39.80 6.02 -14.07
N GLY A 443 -40.36 5.13 -14.91
CA GLY A 443 -40.01 3.71 -14.92
C GLY A 443 -38.80 3.40 -15.80
N TYR A 444 -38.64 4.16 -16.90
CA TYR A 444 -37.54 4.03 -17.86
C TYR A 444 -37.38 5.34 -18.65
N ILE A 445 -36.15 5.69 -19.07
CA ILE A 445 -35.85 6.89 -19.85
C ILE A 445 -34.97 6.57 -21.08
N ALA A 446 -35.43 7.01 -22.25
CA ALA A 446 -34.64 7.02 -23.48
C ALA A 446 -34.77 8.35 -24.23
N LEU A 447 -33.63 8.87 -24.70
CA LEU A 447 -33.49 10.15 -25.40
C LEU A 447 -32.80 9.91 -26.75
N VAL A 448 -33.60 9.79 -27.82
CA VAL A 448 -33.13 9.42 -29.16
C VAL A 448 -33.23 10.62 -30.11
N GLY A 449 -32.10 11.09 -30.62
CA GLY A 449 -32.04 12.28 -31.50
C GLY A 449 -32.54 13.58 -30.86
N CYS A 450 -32.61 13.65 -29.53
CA CYS A 450 -33.20 14.78 -28.80
C CYS A 450 -32.19 15.93 -28.61
N THR A 451 -32.66 17.14 -28.30
CA THR A 451 -31.78 18.31 -28.07
C THR A 451 -32.26 19.20 -26.93
N ASN A 452 -31.35 19.72 -26.10
CA ASN A 452 -31.67 20.60 -24.96
C ASN A 452 -32.67 19.94 -23.99
N ILE A 453 -32.25 18.84 -23.37
CA ILE A 453 -33.05 18.05 -22.43
C ILE A 453 -32.44 18.13 -21.03
N THR A 454 -33.24 18.32 -19.99
CA THR A 454 -32.79 18.21 -18.59
C THR A 454 -33.56 17.14 -17.85
N LEU A 455 -32.86 16.11 -17.37
CA LEU A 455 -33.35 15.17 -16.35
C LEU A 455 -32.92 15.70 -14.99
N MET A 456 -33.84 15.78 -14.02
CA MET A 456 -33.54 16.30 -12.69
C MET A 456 -34.31 15.57 -11.58
N ASP A 457 -33.62 15.19 -10.51
CA ASP A 457 -34.17 14.50 -9.32
C ASP A 457 -34.84 13.13 -9.61
N VAL A 458 -34.51 12.47 -10.72
CA VAL A 458 -35.12 11.18 -11.13
C VAL A 458 -34.26 9.98 -10.69
N SER A 459 -34.90 8.91 -10.20
CA SER A 459 -34.23 7.62 -9.92
C SER A 459 -34.79 6.51 -10.80
N ILE A 460 -33.92 5.73 -11.47
CA ILE A 460 -34.26 4.56 -12.28
C ILE A 460 -33.50 3.34 -11.76
N SER A 461 -34.18 2.21 -11.64
CA SER A 461 -33.57 0.92 -11.30
C SER A 461 -34.20 -0.25 -12.04
N ASN A 462 -33.49 -1.38 -12.06
CA ASN A 462 -34.01 -2.66 -12.55
C ASN A 462 -34.43 -2.62 -14.02
N ASN A 463 -33.58 -2.06 -14.88
CA ASN A 463 -33.71 -2.08 -16.34
C ASN A 463 -32.39 -2.53 -17.00
N GLY A 464 -32.38 -2.70 -18.33
CA GLY A 464 -31.13 -2.80 -19.07
C GLY A 464 -30.32 -1.52 -18.91
N GLU A 465 -30.89 -0.41 -19.35
CA GLU A 465 -30.30 0.93 -19.24
C GLU A 465 -30.95 1.74 -18.12
N GLY A 466 -30.16 2.32 -17.22
CA GLY A 466 -30.65 3.31 -16.26
C GLY A 466 -31.09 4.62 -16.94
N ALA A 467 -30.31 5.10 -17.91
CA ALA A 467 -30.72 6.12 -18.88
C ALA A 467 -30.04 5.89 -20.23
N LEU A 468 -30.83 5.87 -21.31
CA LEU A 468 -30.34 5.70 -22.67
C LEU A 468 -30.31 7.05 -23.43
N LEU A 469 -29.16 7.42 -23.97
CA LEU A 469 -28.98 8.56 -24.87
C LEU A 469 -28.40 8.08 -26.20
N ALA A 470 -29.13 8.25 -27.30
CA ALA A 470 -28.68 7.84 -28.64
C ALA A 470 -28.77 9.00 -29.63
N GLY A 471 -27.62 9.50 -30.11
CA GLY A 471 -27.54 10.61 -31.07
C GLY A 471 -28.10 11.94 -30.56
N SER A 472 -28.13 12.15 -29.24
CA SER A 472 -28.71 13.34 -28.61
C SER A 472 -27.66 14.42 -28.32
N ASN A 473 -28.11 15.67 -28.20
CA ASN A 473 -27.27 16.85 -27.98
C ASN A 473 -27.76 17.67 -26.77
N GLU A 474 -26.86 18.33 -26.04
CA GLU A 474 -27.20 19.27 -24.96
C GLU A 474 -28.13 18.61 -23.90
N VAL A 475 -27.68 17.49 -23.32
CA VAL A 475 -28.44 16.78 -22.28
C VAL A 475 -27.80 17.00 -20.90
N SER A 476 -28.58 17.51 -19.96
CA SER A 476 -28.22 17.63 -18.54
C SER A 476 -28.91 16.58 -17.70
N ILE A 477 -28.18 15.96 -16.78
CA ILE A 477 -28.65 14.92 -15.86
C ILE A 477 -28.19 15.32 -14.45
N LYS A 478 -29.15 15.70 -13.59
CA LYS A 478 -28.85 16.42 -12.34
C LYS A 478 -29.53 15.78 -11.13
N ASN A 479 -28.78 15.46 -10.07
CA ASN A 479 -29.29 14.77 -8.88
C ASN A 479 -29.96 13.41 -9.17
N CYS A 480 -29.74 12.82 -10.36
CA CYS A 480 -30.38 11.57 -10.75
C CYS A 480 -29.67 10.35 -10.15
N SER A 481 -30.39 9.24 -10.00
CA SER A 481 -29.83 7.98 -9.50
C SER A 481 -30.10 6.82 -10.45
N PHE A 482 -29.07 6.04 -10.76
CA PHE A 482 -29.13 4.89 -11.67
C PHE A 482 -28.52 3.66 -11.03
N GLN A 483 -29.37 2.75 -10.55
CA GLN A 483 -28.93 1.63 -9.71
C GLN A 483 -29.53 0.28 -10.09
N ASN A 484 -28.77 -0.82 -9.93
CA ASN A 484 -29.24 -2.19 -10.21
C ASN A 484 -29.76 -2.38 -11.66
N ASN A 485 -29.15 -1.70 -12.64
CA ASN A 485 -29.40 -1.89 -14.07
C ASN A 485 -28.30 -2.77 -14.68
N ILE A 486 -28.34 -3.03 -16.00
CA ILE A 486 -27.21 -3.67 -16.70
C ILE A 486 -26.07 -2.65 -16.84
N GLU A 487 -26.30 -1.55 -17.55
CA GLU A 487 -25.45 -0.36 -17.51
C GLU A 487 -26.19 0.75 -16.72
N GLY A 488 -25.48 1.53 -15.91
CA GLY A 488 -26.09 2.65 -15.19
C GLY A 488 -26.57 3.77 -16.14
N SER A 489 -25.86 4.00 -17.25
CA SER A 489 -26.34 4.82 -18.38
C SER A 489 -25.53 4.51 -19.64
N PHE A 490 -26.21 4.38 -20.79
CA PHE A 490 -25.58 4.19 -22.10
C PHE A 490 -25.76 5.41 -23.00
N ILE A 491 -24.65 5.95 -23.52
CA ILE A 491 -24.57 7.21 -24.27
C ILE A 491 -23.84 6.98 -25.59
N LEU A 492 -24.61 6.67 -26.64
CA LEU A 492 -24.14 6.39 -27.99
C LEU A 492 -24.16 7.66 -28.87
N SER A 493 -23.03 7.97 -29.51
CA SER A 493 -22.92 9.00 -30.57
C SER A 493 -23.52 10.37 -30.20
N SER A 494 -23.45 10.74 -28.92
CA SER A 494 -24.10 11.94 -28.36
C SER A 494 -23.07 12.99 -27.94
N THR A 495 -23.49 14.24 -27.75
CA THR A 495 -22.56 15.35 -27.48
C THR A 495 -23.13 16.44 -26.59
N ASN A 496 -22.27 17.24 -25.95
CA ASN A 496 -22.64 18.26 -24.96
C ASN A 496 -23.46 17.67 -23.79
N ILE A 497 -22.92 16.63 -23.15
CA ILE A 497 -23.61 15.88 -22.08
C ILE A 497 -23.07 16.28 -20.71
N LEU A 498 -23.95 16.60 -19.77
CA LEU A 498 -23.60 16.96 -18.39
C LEU A 498 -24.25 15.99 -17.41
N PHE A 499 -23.43 15.30 -16.61
CA PHE A 499 -23.83 14.66 -15.36
C PHE A 499 -23.38 15.54 -14.18
N GLU A 500 -24.29 15.86 -13.27
CA GLU A 500 -24.04 16.72 -12.11
C GLU A 500 -24.70 16.12 -10.86
N ASN A 501 -23.90 15.79 -9.83
CA ASN A 501 -24.36 15.21 -8.57
C ASN A 501 -25.23 13.93 -8.75
N ALA A 502 -24.87 13.08 -9.72
CA ALA A 502 -25.58 11.81 -9.97
C ALA A 502 -25.03 10.66 -9.11
N ASP A 503 -25.88 9.70 -8.74
CA ASP A 503 -25.51 8.51 -7.94
C ASP A 503 -25.75 7.20 -8.71
N ILE A 504 -24.66 6.50 -9.06
CA ILE A 504 -24.63 5.48 -10.11
C ILE A 504 -23.93 4.23 -9.59
N ASN A 505 -24.72 3.24 -9.14
CA ASN A 505 -24.19 2.16 -8.32
C ASN A 505 -24.89 0.80 -8.48
N HIS A 506 -24.21 -0.29 -8.10
CA HIS A 506 -24.75 -1.67 -8.17
C HIS A 506 -25.21 -2.13 -9.59
N ASN A 507 -24.74 -1.50 -10.66
CA ASN A 507 -25.07 -1.93 -12.03
C ASN A 507 -24.18 -3.12 -12.45
N LEU A 508 -24.71 -4.02 -13.31
CA LEU A 508 -24.07 -5.30 -13.64
C LEU A 508 -22.74 -5.13 -14.39
N ASN A 509 -22.69 -4.16 -15.29
CA ASN A 509 -21.55 -3.84 -16.14
C ASN A 509 -20.97 -2.47 -15.75
N ASP A 510 -21.03 -1.48 -16.63
CA ASP A 510 -20.45 -0.16 -16.39
C ASP A 510 -21.44 0.76 -15.65
N GLY A 511 -20.91 1.67 -14.83
CA GLY A 511 -21.70 2.76 -14.25
C GLY A 511 -22.17 3.72 -15.35
N ILE A 512 -21.26 4.13 -16.23
CA ILE A 512 -21.60 4.94 -17.41
C ILE A 512 -20.79 4.48 -18.61
N LEU A 513 -21.46 4.15 -19.72
CA LEU A 513 -20.87 3.74 -20.99
C LEU A 513 -21.06 4.81 -22.06
N PHE A 514 -19.97 5.48 -22.45
CA PHE A 514 -19.91 6.40 -23.58
C PHE A 514 -19.30 5.72 -24.81
N GLN A 515 -20.10 5.56 -25.88
CA GLN A 515 -19.64 4.98 -27.15
C GLN A 515 -19.66 6.03 -28.27
N SER A 516 -18.48 6.40 -28.79
CA SER A 516 -18.28 7.40 -29.84
C SER A 516 -18.95 8.77 -29.54
N SER A 517 -19.00 9.14 -28.26
CA SER A 517 -19.58 10.40 -27.76
C SER A 517 -18.47 11.40 -27.41
N SER A 518 -18.79 12.71 -27.31
CA SER A 518 -17.79 13.77 -27.07
C SER A 518 -18.37 14.95 -26.26
N HIS A 519 -17.54 15.90 -25.84
CA HIS A 519 -17.95 17.11 -25.10
C HIS A 519 -18.82 16.75 -23.87
N VAL A 520 -18.21 16.02 -22.92
CA VAL A 520 -18.91 15.45 -21.76
C VAL A 520 -18.34 16.02 -20.46
N SER A 521 -19.22 16.41 -19.54
CA SER A 521 -18.84 16.85 -18.18
C SER A 521 -19.46 15.94 -17.14
N LEU A 522 -18.64 15.48 -16.19
CA LEU A 522 -19.03 14.62 -15.07
C LEU A 522 -18.57 15.31 -13.78
N LEU A 523 -19.53 15.92 -13.06
CA LEU A 523 -19.27 16.79 -11.92
C LEU A 523 -19.90 16.23 -10.64
N GLU A 524 -19.09 16.06 -9.60
CA GLU A 524 -19.53 15.73 -8.23
C GLU A 524 -20.41 14.46 -8.12
N CYS A 525 -20.30 13.53 -9.07
CA CYS A 525 -21.06 12.27 -9.08
C CYS A 525 -20.44 11.21 -8.16
N SER A 526 -21.27 10.29 -7.67
CA SER A 526 -20.87 9.09 -6.93
C SER A 526 -21.05 7.87 -7.82
N ILE A 527 -19.97 7.12 -8.08
CA ILE A 527 -19.97 6.02 -9.06
C ILE A 527 -19.28 4.79 -8.46
N TYR A 528 -20.06 3.80 -8.00
CA TYR A 528 -19.49 2.74 -7.17
C TYR A 528 -20.18 1.37 -7.23
N GLN A 529 -19.43 0.31 -6.93
CA GLN A 529 -19.95 -1.07 -6.86
C GLN A 529 -20.61 -1.53 -8.18
N ASN A 530 -20.15 -1.02 -9.32
CA ASN A 530 -20.55 -1.50 -10.65
C ASN A 530 -19.63 -2.66 -11.09
N GLY A 531 -20.19 -3.71 -11.69
CA GLY A 531 -19.49 -4.99 -11.92
C GLY A 531 -18.36 -4.95 -12.95
N GLN A 532 -18.31 -3.93 -13.80
CA GLN A 532 -17.19 -3.60 -14.68
C GLN A 532 -16.63 -2.20 -14.34
N ARG A 533 -16.76 -1.20 -15.21
CA ARG A 533 -16.05 0.08 -15.08
C ARG A 533 -16.94 1.11 -14.39
N GLY A 534 -16.37 1.99 -13.57
CA GLY A 534 -17.13 3.14 -13.05
C GLY A 534 -17.55 4.06 -14.21
N ILE A 535 -16.56 4.54 -14.97
CA ILE A 535 -16.76 5.30 -16.20
C ILE A 535 -16.04 4.58 -17.34
N ASN A 536 -16.75 4.28 -18.43
CA ASN A 536 -16.18 3.72 -19.65
C ASN A 536 -16.37 4.68 -20.82
N ILE A 537 -15.28 5.10 -21.45
CA ILE A 537 -15.28 5.98 -22.61
C ILE A 537 -14.51 5.29 -23.73
N TYR A 538 -15.19 5.02 -24.84
CA TYR A 538 -14.67 4.23 -25.96
C TYR A 538 -15.11 4.80 -27.31
N ALA A 539 -14.18 4.83 -28.28
CA ALA A 539 -14.49 5.04 -29.68
C ALA A 539 -13.86 3.94 -30.57
N LEU A 540 -14.50 3.63 -31.71
CA LEU A 540 -14.01 2.66 -32.69
C LEU A 540 -12.77 3.17 -33.45
N ASP A 541 -12.79 4.45 -33.79
CA ASP A 541 -11.71 5.22 -34.39
C ASP A 541 -11.28 6.33 -33.42
N GLU A 542 -10.06 6.85 -33.58
CA GLU A 542 -9.53 7.92 -32.72
C GLU A 542 -10.26 9.24 -32.95
N ILE A 543 -10.83 9.82 -31.88
CA ILE A 543 -11.58 11.08 -31.92
C ILE A 543 -11.06 12.07 -30.88
N SER A 544 -11.11 13.37 -31.19
CA SER A 544 -10.97 14.41 -30.17
C SER A 544 -12.26 14.44 -29.33
N GLY A 545 -12.10 14.35 -28.01
CA GLY A 545 -13.21 14.25 -27.07
C GLY A 545 -12.90 15.01 -25.78
N ASP A 546 -13.49 16.21 -25.69
CA ASP A 546 -13.47 17.06 -24.49
C ASP A 546 -14.25 16.41 -23.32
N PHE A 547 -13.68 15.39 -22.67
CA PHE A 547 -14.22 14.79 -21.44
C PHE A 547 -13.64 15.50 -20.21
N SER A 548 -14.48 16.10 -19.36
CA SER A 548 -14.07 16.70 -18.09
C SER A 548 -14.68 15.95 -16.90
N ILE A 549 -13.86 15.12 -16.27
CA ILE A 549 -14.23 14.28 -15.11
C ILE A 549 -13.72 14.98 -13.85
N SER A 550 -14.62 15.60 -13.08
CA SER A 550 -14.32 16.60 -12.05
C SER A 550 -14.97 16.31 -10.68
N GLY A 551 -14.16 16.06 -9.66
CA GLY A 551 -14.63 16.02 -8.26
C GLY A 551 -15.53 14.84 -7.88
N ASN A 552 -15.53 13.76 -8.67
CA ASN A 552 -16.36 12.58 -8.46
C ASN A 552 -15.75 11.63 -7.40
N GLU A 553 -16.57 10.82 -6.73
CA GLU A 553 -16.11 9.65 -5.96
C GLU A 553 -16.34 8.37 -6.76
N ILE A 554 -15.26 7.69 -7.15
CA ILE A 554 -15.27 6.52 -8.02
C ILE A 554 -14.60 5.36 -7.28
N LYS A 555 -15.37 4.36 -6.84
CA LYS A 555 -14.86 3.33 -5.91
C LYS A 555 -15.47 1.94 -6.09
N GLU A 556 -14.72 0.91 -5.73
CA GLU A 556 -15.25 -0.46 -5.60
C GLU A 556 -15.86 -1.01 -6.92
N ASN A 557 -15.39 -0.53 -8.07
CA ASN A 557 -15.68 -1.10 -9.39
C ASN A 557 -14.52 -2.02 -9.82
N TRP A 558 -14.63 -2.75 -10.93
CA TRP A 558 -13.48 -3.49 -11.49
C TRP A 558 -12.39 -2.55 -12.02
N LEU A 559 -12.77 -1.42 -12.62
CA LEU A 559 -11.86 -0.36 -13.08
C LEU A 559 -12.54 1.01 -12.88
N GLY A 560 -11.85 1.99 -12.28
CA GLY A 560 -12.46 3.29 -11.99
C GLY A 560 -12.86 4.07 -13.24
N ILE A 561 -11.89 4.44 -14.07
CA ILE A 561 -12.08 5.17 -15.33
C ILE A 561 -11.36 4.44 -16.47
N ASN A 562 -12.03 4.24 -17.59
CA ASN A 562 -11.43 3.78 -18.85
C ASN A 562 -11.60 4.85 -19.94
N ILE A 563 -10.51 5.23 -20.61
CA ILE A 563 -10.52 6.10 -21.80
C ILE A 563 -9.75 5.41 -22.93
N GLU A 564 -10.42 5.13 -24.04
CA GLU A 564 -9.85 4.40 -25.17
C GLU A 564 -10.20 5.03 -26.53
N ASN A 565 -9.15 5.35 -27.31
CA ASN A 565 -9.18 6.07 -28.60
C ASN A 565 -9.77 7.51 -28.51
N ILE A 566 -9.53 8.23 -27.41
CA ILE A 566 -10.04 9.60 -27.18
C ILE A 566 -8.91 10.59 -26.88
N ASP A 567 -8.77 11.63 -27.69
CA ASP A 567 -7.75 12.67 -27.55
C ASP A 567 -8.29 13.90 -26.79
N GLY A 568 -7.54 14.42 -25.80
CA GLY A 568 -7.83 15.69 -25.12
C GLY A 568 -8.72 15.65 -23.86
N SER A 569 -8.57 14.62 -23.01
CA SER A 569 -9.38 14.47 -21.78
C SER A 569 -8.81 15.20 -20.54
N VAL A 570 -9.66 15.53 -19.55
CA VAL A 570 -9.27 16.16 -18.29
C VAL A 570 -9.89 15.45 -17.08
N ILE A 571 -9.06 14.85 -16.23
CA ILE A 571 -9.47 14.11 -15.01
C ILE A 571 -8.93 14.87 -13.78
N LYS A 572 -9.79 15.58 -13.04
CA LYS A 572 -9.37 16.49 -11.96
C LYS A 572 -10.11 16.34 -10.63
N ASN A 573 -9.38 16.43 -9.52
CA ASN A 573 -9.90 16.45 -8.14
C ASN A 573 -10.79 15.25 -7.73
N ASN A 574 -10.77 14.13 -8.47
CA ASN A 574 -11.59 12.95 -8.16
C ASN A 574 -10.98 12.12 -7.02
N THR A 575 -11.81 11.36 -6.30
CA THR A 575 -11.36 10.31 -5.38
C THR A 575 -11.59 8.95 -6.03
N ILE A 576 -10.51 8.22 -6.35
CA ILE A 576 -10.55 6.99 -7.13
C ILE A 576 -9.91 5.85 -6.30
N LYS A 577 -10.70 4.93 -5.76
CA LYS A 577 -10.19 3.99 -4.74
C LYS A 577 -10.83 2.60 -4.72
N ASN A 578 -10.11 1.61 -4.20
CA ASN A 578 -10.61 0.25 -4.00
C ASN A 578 -11.13 -0.41 -5.30
N ASN A 579 -10.68 0.00 -6.48
CA ASN A 579 -11.10 -0.61 -7.75
C ASN A 579 -10.19 -1.80 -8.07
N GLU A 580 -10.77 -2.96 -8.41
CA GLU A 580 -10.08 -4.26 -8.40
C GLU A 580 -8.82 -4.29 -9.27
N ARG A 581 -8.95 -3.81 -10.52
CA ARG A 581 -7.91 -3.86 -11.56
C ARG A 581 -7.24 -2.52 -11.85
N GLY A 582 -7.80 -1.42 -11.37
CA GLY A 582 -7.12 -0.12 -11.47
C GLY A 582 -7.99 1.11 -11.29
N GLY A 583 -7.34 2.24 -11.05
CA GLY A 583 -7.98 3.55 -10.90
C GLY A 583 -8.34 4.19 -12.23
N ILE A 584 -7.35 4.40 -13.10
CA ILE A 584 -7.53 5.01 -14.43
C ILE A 584 -6.79 4.15 -15.46
N ARG A 585 -7.39 3.93 -16.64
CA ARG A 585 -6.73 3.36 -17.82
C ARG A 585 -6.82 4.32 -19.01
N LEU A 586 -5.68 4.63 -19.61
CA LEU A 586 -5.53 5.39 -20.85
C LEU A 586 -4.95 4.48 -21.95
N PHE A 587 -5.70 4.25 -23.03
CA PHE A 587 -5.22 3.48 -24.19
C PHE A 587 -5.45 4.28 -25.48
N LYS A 588 -4.36 4.78 -26.08
CA LYS A 588 -4.40 5.79 -27.15
C LYS A 588 -5.29 6.98 -26.77
N ALA A 589 -4.99 7.58 -25.62
CA ALA A 589 -5.73 8.70 -25.07
C ALA A 589 -4.79 9.88 -24.76
N SER A 590 -4.25 10.45 -25.83
CA SER A 590 -3.22 11.51 -25.78
C SER A 590 -3.78 12.86 -25.32
N HIS A 591 -2.87 13.79 -25.02
CA HIS A 591 -3.16 15.15 -24.51
C HIS A 591 -4.08 15.14 -23.26
N THR A 592 -3.97 14.10 -22.43
CA THR A 592 -4.83 13.92 -21.24
C THR A 592 -4.20 14.54 -20.00
N VAL A 593 -4.95 15.44 -19.35
CA VAL A 593 -4.52 16.12 -18.11
C VAL A 593 -5.15 15.47 -16.88
N ILE A 594 -4.32 14.86 -16.04
CA ILE A 594 -4.66 14.32 -14.73
C ILE A 594 -4.19 15.35 -13.67
N LYS A 595 -5.07 15.75 -12.73
CA LYS A 595 -4.76 16.85 -11.81
C LYS A 595 -5.45 16.79 -10.45
N GLY A 596 -4.67 16.71 -9.37
CA GLY A 596 -5.16 16.85 -7.99
C GLY A 596 -6.07 15.72 -7.51
N ASN A 597 -6.08 14.58 -8.19
CA ASN A 597 -6.86 13.41 -7.82
C ASN A 597 -6.24 12.68 -6.62
N ASN A 598 -7.06 11.90 -5.91
CA ASN A 598 -6.65 11.03 -4.82
C ASN A 598 -6.93 9.57 -5.23
N ILE A 599 -5.89 8.85 -5.65
CA ILE A 599 -5.94 7.54 -6.28
C ILE A 599 -5.33 6.51 -5.33
N SER A 600 -6.14 5.65 -4.70
CA SER A 600 -5.62 4.78 -3.62
C SER A 600 -6.19 3.37 -3.56
N ALA A 601 -5.36 2.38 -3.23
CA ALA A 601 -5.75 0.98 -3.07
C ALA A 601 -6.44 0.38 -4.33
N ASN A 602 -5.82 0.55 -5.50
CA ASN A 602 -6.15 -0.15 -6.75
C ASN A 602 -4.92 -0.99 -7.20
N GLU A 603 -5.08 -1.93 -8.13
CA GLU A 603 -3.92 -2.66 -8.73
C GLU A 603 -2.97 -1.65 -9.43
N ASP A 604 -3.34 -1.15 -10.61
CA ASP A 604 -2.69 0.02 -11.21
C ASP A 604 -3.44 1.31 -10.81
N GLY A 605 -2.76 2.28 -10.20
CA GLY A 605 -3.32 3.61 -9.96
C GLY A 605 -3.70 4.29 -11.28
N VAL A 606 -2.74 4.36 -12.22
CA VAL A 606 -2.97 4.74 -13.62
C VAL A 606 -2.17 3.84 -14.58
N ASP A 607 -2.85 3.10 -15.46
CA ASP A 607 -2.26 2.38 -16.60
C ASP A 607 -2.30 3.24 -17.87
N ILE A 608 -1.16 3.42 -18.53
CA ILE A 608 -1.01 4.27 -19.72
C ILE A 608 -0.29 3.48 -20.81
N THR A 609 -0.97 3.29 -21.95
CA THR A 609 -0.43 2.54 -23.07
C THR A 609 -0.65 3.29 -24.40
N ASN A 610 0.42 3.42 -25.20
CA ASN A 610 0.44 4.11 -26.50
C ASN A 610 -0.19 5.52 -26.48
N SER A 611 0.07 6.32 -25.45
CA SER A 611 -0.54 7.66 -25.28
C SER A 611 0.53 8.72 -24.98
N TYR A 612 0.38 9.93 -25.50
CA TYR A 612 1.42 10.97 -25.48
C TYR A 612 0.90 12.31 -24.95
N ASP A 613 1.80 13.20 -24.50
CA ASP A 613 1.47 14.45 -23.79
C ASP A 613 0.48 14.23 -22.62
N ILE A 614 0.79 13.25 -21.76
CA ILE A 614 0.01 12.99 -20.54
C ILE A 614 0.58 13.83 -19.38
N GLN A 615 -0.23 14.67 -18.77
CA GLN A 615 0.23 15.64 -17.76
C GLN A 615 -0.39 15.33 -16.40
N PHE A 616 0.44 15.08 -15.38
CA PHE A 616 0.04 14.88 -13.98
C PHE A 616 0.43 16.09 -13.11
N PHE A 617 -0.44 16.52 -12.20
CA PHE A 617 -0.19 17.71 -11.40
C PHE A 617 -0.89 17.67 -10.03
N ASN A 618 -0.11 17.67 -8.94
CA ASN A 618 -0.59 17.58 -7.55
C ASN A 618 -1.35 16.28 -7.21
N ASP A 619 -1.21 15.22 -8.00
CA ASP A 619 -1.94 13.96 -7.80
C ASP A 619 -1.34 13.14 -6.65
N LYS A 620 -2.21 12.42 -5.93
CA LYS A 620 -1.83 11.60 -4.77
C LYS A 620 -2.14 10.15 -5.06
N LEU A 621 -1.10 9.32 -5.02
CA LEU A 621 -1.15 7.90 -5.29
C LEU A 621 -0.70 7.16 -4.02
N PHE A 622 -1.63 6.45 -3.37
CA PHE A 622 -1.39 5.83 -2.06
C PHE A 622 -1.81 4.36 -2.01
N GLY A 623 -0.89 3.44 -1.68
CA GLY A 623 -1.20 2.04 -1.44
C GLY A 623 -1.74 1.28 -2.67
N ASN A 624 -1.39 1.70 -3.89
CA ASN A 624 -1.67 0.96 -5.13
C ASN A 624 -0.55 -0.06 -5.39
N GLU A 625 -0.76 -1.10 -6.20
CA GLU A 625 0.38 -1.98 -6.55
C GLU A 625 1.39 -1.22 -7.44
N ASN A 626 0.95 -0.64 -8.56
CA ASN A 626 1.72 0.40 -9.25
C ASN A 626 1.02 1.75 -9.06
N GLY A 627 1.77 2.83 -8.83
CA GLY A 627 1.22 4.18 -8.87
C GLY A 627 0.85 4.57 -10.30
N ILE A 628 1.85 4.67 -11.18
CA ILE A 628 1.67 4.83 -12.63
C ILE A 628 2.41 3.70 -13.36
N ASN A 629 1.82 3.22 -14.46
CA ASN A 629 2.33 2.14 -15.30
C ASN A 629 2.40 2.62 -16.77
N LEU A 630 3.57 3.06 -17.23
CA LEU A 630 3.82 3.63 -18.57
C LEU A 630 4.32 2.57 -19.55
N LYS A 631 3.67 2.45 -20.72
CA LYS A 631 4.08 1.55 -21.81
C LYS A 631 4.02 2.25 -23.16
N SER A 632 5.16 2.36 -23.85
CA SER A 632 5.28 3.04 -25.15
C SER A 632 4.60 4.43 -25.19
N SER A 633 4.77 5.22 -24.13
CA SER A 633 4.00 6.43 -23.85
C SER A 633 4.89 7.62 -23.44
N GLU A 634 4.31 8.81 -23.29
CA GLU A 634 5.02 10.01 -22.83
C GLU A 634 4.24 10.72 -21.71
N ALA A 635 4.90 11.03 -20.59
CA ALA A 635 4.27 11.70 -19.45
C ALA A 635 5.14 12.75 -18.74
N GLU A 636 4.53 13.87 -18.38
CA GLU A 636 5.09 14.87 -17.46
C GLU A 636 4.37 14.78 -16.11
N ILE A 637 5.15 14.68 -15.01
CA ILE A 637 4.66 14.39 -13.66
C ILE A 637 5.21 15.45 -12.70
N GLN A 638 4.35 16.36 -12.26
CA GLN A 638 4.74 17.48 -11.41
C GLN A 638 4.03 17.44 -10.05
N ASN A 639 4.77 17.77 -8.98
CA ASN A 639 4.23 18.01 -7.63
C ASN A 639 3.42 16.85 -7.02
N SER A 640 3.63 15.61 -7.49
CA SER A 640 2.78 14.45 -7.17
C SER A 640 3.42 13.53 -6.12
N SER A 641 2.62 12.74 -5.41
CA SER A 641 3.11 11.89 -4.31
C SER A 641 2.74 10.43 -4.47
N PHE A 642 3.73 9.55 -4.42
CA PHE A 642 3.66 8.09 -4.55
C PHE A 642 4.06 7.45 -3.22
N MET A 643 3.10 6.86 -2.52
CA MET A 643 3.25 6.47 -1.12
C MET A 643 2.74 5.05 -0.86
N GLU A 644 3.55 4.23 -0.20
CA GLU A 644 3.18 2.86 0.21
C GLU A 644 2.75 1.93 -0.95
N CYS A 645 3.20 2.19 -2.19
CA CYS A 645 2.96 1.33 -3.36
C CYS A 645 3.99 0.19 -3.48
N ASN A 646 3.72 -0.87 -4.26
CA ASN A 646 4.78 -1.82 -4.63
C ASN A 646 5.80 -1.12 -5.55
N THR A 647 5.32 -0.42 -6.58
CA THR A 647 6.13 0.50 -7.41
C THR A 647 5.46 1.87 -7.54
N GLY A 648 6.19 2.97 -7.37
CA GLY A 648 5.66 4.32 -7.60
C GLY A 648 5.39 4.61 -9.08
N ILE A 649 6.41 4.49 -9.93
CA ILE A 649 6.28 4.51 -11.41
C ILE A 649 6.99 3.30 -12.02
N THR A 650 6.25 2.50 -12.80
CA THR A 650 6.78 1.48 -13.72
C THR A 650 6.81 2.07 -15.13
N SER A 651 7.91 1.90 -15.88
CA SER A 651 8.04 2.45 -17.25
C SER A 651 8.79 1.51 -18.21
N ASP A 652 8.17 1.20 -19.36
CA ASP A 652 8.76 0.45 -20.49
C ASP A 652 8.63 1.21 -21.82
N GLY A 653 9.73 1.31 -22.56
CA GLY A 653 9.80 1.91 -23.90
C GLY A 653 9.25 3.34 -24.00
N SER A 654 9.28 4.10 -22.91
CA SER A 654 8.56 5.37 -22.73
C SER A 654 9.50 6.56 -22.48
N MET A 655 8.94 7.77 -22.38
CA MET A 655 9.64 8.96 -21.91
C MET A 655 8.89 9.58 -20.74
N GLU A 656 9.61 9.94 -19.67
CA GLU A 656 8.98 10.61 -18.53
C GLU A 656 9.83 11.74 -17.93
N ASN A 657 9.17 12.83 -17.55
CA ASN A 657 9.75 13.97 -16.83
C ASN A 657 9.09 14.10 -15.46
N ILE A 658 9.86 13.95 -14.37
CA ILE A 658 9.36 14.00 -13.00
C ILE A 658 9.94 15.22 -12.28
N GLU A 659 9.11 16.17 -11.88
CA GLU A 659 9.52 17.37 -11.13
C GLU A 659 8.83 17.47 -9.76
N ASN A 660 9.59 17.86 -8.73
CA ASN A 660 9.11 18.20 -7.39
C ASN A 660 8.18 17.14 -6.76
N SER A 661 8.40 15.87 -7.05
CA SER A 661 7.52 14.76 -6.69
C SER A 661 8.13 13.87 -5.59
N THR A 662 7.31 13.18 -4.81
CA THR A 662 7.75 12.44 -3.61
C THR A 662 7.41 10.95 -3.70
N PHE A 663 8.37 10.09 -3.39
CA PHE A 663 8.28 8.63 -3.41
C PHE A 663 8.66 8.10 -2.02
N PHE A 664 7.67 7.70 -1.22
CA PHE A 664 7.82 7.37 0.20
C PHE A 664 7.32 5.96 0.54
N ASN A 665 8.13 5.16 1.26
CA ASN A 665 7.78 3.82 1.74
C ASN A 665 7.29 2.83 0.65
N ASN A 666 7.73 2.97 -0.61
CA ASN A 666 7.40 2.01 -1.68
C ASN A 666 8.43 0.87 -1.70
N SER A 667 8.12 -0.30 -2.26
CA SER A 667 9.20 -1.28 -2.52
C SER A 667 10.16 -0.74 -3.60
N LYS A 668 9.60 -0.13 -4.65
CA LYS A 668 10.37 0.67 -5.62
C LYS A 668 9.75 2.06 -5.78
N GLY A 669 10.54 3.13 -5.68
CA GLY A 669 10.08 4.46 -6.08
C GLY A 669 9.83 4.52 -7.59
N MET A 670 10.83 4.13 -8.38
CA MET A 670 10.72 3.94 -9.83
C MET A 670 11.39 2.63 -10.29
N TYR A 671 10.75 1.96 -11.27
CA TYR A 671 11.29 0.82 -11.99
C TYR A 671 11.19 1.07 -13.50
N VAL A 672 12.32 1.40 -14.12
CA VAL A 672 12.37 1.91 -15.49
C VAL A 672 13.24 1.03 -16.37
N PHE A 673 12.72 0.62 -17.53
CA PHE A 673 13.45 -0.16 -18.50
C PHE A 673 13.21 0.31 -19.95
N ASN A 674 14.25 0.21 -20.80
CA ASN A 674 14.24 0.62 -22.21
C ASN A 674 13.78 2.06 -22.51
N SER A 675 13.81 2.96 -21.52
CA SER A 675 13.10 4.26 -21.56
C SER A 675 14.06 5.45 -21.46
N SER A 676 13.52 6.67 -21.39
CA SER A 676 14.29 7.90 -21.16
C SER A 676 13.67 8.78 -20.07
N THR A 677 14.35 8.88 -18.93
CA THR A 677 13.86 9.52 -17.70
C THR A 677 14.56 10.85 -17.42
N ASN A 678 13.80 11.88 -17.06
CA ASN A 678 14.34 13.06 -16.38
C ASN A 678 13.69 13.20 -15.00
N ILE A 679 14.51 13.45 -13.97
CA ILE A 679 14.07 13.63 -12.59
C ILE A 679 14.67 14.94 -12.05
N SER A 680 13.85 15.83 -11.52
CA SER A 680 14.26 17.10 -10.91
C SER A 680 13.54 17.34 -9.58
N LEU A 681 14.25 17.94 -8.61
CA LEU A 681 13.70 18.43 -7.33
C LEU A 681 12.89 17.39 -6.51
N SER A 682 13.03 16.10 -6.81
CA SER A 682 12.15 15.04 -6.31
C SER A 682 12.79 14.26 -5.16
N SER A 683 12.00 13.58 -4.33
CA SER A 683 12.49 12.92 -3.11
C SER A 683 12.12 11.45 -3.02
N PHE A 684 13.12 10.58 -2.81
CA PHE A 684 13.01 9.13 -2.71
C PHE A 684 13.41 8.69 -1.30
N ILE A 685 12.40 8.36 -0.50
CA ILE A 685 12.47 8.24 0.96
C ILE A 685 12.03 6.84 1.41
N ASN A 686 12.89 6.13 2.14
CA ASN A 686 12.59 4.85 2.79
C ASN A 686 12.01 3.75 1.87
N ASN A 687 12.43 3.71 0.60
CA ASN A 687 12.01 2.64 -0.33
C ASN A 687 13.02 1.48 -0.28
N ASP A 688 12.67 0.24 -0.70
CA ASP A 688 13.71 -0.78 -0.89
C ASP A 688 14.68 -0.32 -2.00
N ILE A 689 14.13 0.20 -3.11
CA ILE A 689 14.88 0.88 -4.16
C ILE A 689 14.25 2.24 -4.46
N GLY A 690 15.04 3.33 -4.43
CA GLY A 690 14.61 4.66 -4.85
C GLY A 690 14.30 4.68 -6.35
N CYS A 691 15.34 4.51 -7.19
CA CYS A 691 15.18 4.27 -8.62
C CYS A 691 16.00 3.07 -9.10
N GLU A 692 15.37 2.18 -9.86
CA GLU A 692 16.05 1.12 -10.63
C GLU A 692 15.91 1.40 -12.14
N PHE A 693 17.06 1.54 -12.80
CA PHE A 693 17.15 1.80 -14.25
C PHE A 693 17.81 0.61 -14.96
N ILE A 694 17.20 0.14 -16.05
CA ILE A 694 17.71 -0.96 -16.89
C ILE A 694 17.71 -0.54 -18.36
N SER A 695 18.85 -0.63 -19.06
CA SER A 695 18.96 -0.30 -20.50
C SER A 695 18.38 1.08 -20.87
N THR A 696 18.51 2.05 -19.96
CA THR A 696 17.77 3.33 -19.95
C THR A 696 18.75 4.51 -19.98
N SER A 697 18.34 5.64 -20.54
CA SER A 697 19.05 6.92 -20.41
C SER A 697 18.37 7.80 -19.38
N PHE A 698 19.06 8.20 -18.31
CA PHE A 698 18.46 9.00 -17.23
C PHE A 698 19.22 10.32 -16.97
N ASN A 699 18.51 11.35 -16.51
CA ASN A 699 19.11 12.53 -15.89
C ASN A 699 18.44 12.81 -14.54
N ILE A 700 19.24 13.04 -13.49
CA ILE A 700 18.78 13.29 -12.13
C ILE A 700 19.40 14.59 -11.62
N PHE A 701 18.55 15.57 -11.29
CA PHE A 701 18.95 16.91 -10.85
C PHE A 701 18.35 17.27 -9.49
N ASN A 702 19.19 17.69 -8.53
CA ASN A 702 18.82 18.22 -7.21
C ASN A 702 17.71 17.42 -6.50
N SER A 703 17.83 16.09 -6.54
CA SER A 703 16.82 15.15 -6.05
C SER A 703 17.35 14.33 -4.87
N THR A 704 16.53 14.15 -3.84
CA THR A 704 16.89 13.53 -2.56
C THR A 704 16.73 12.02 -2.61
N PHE A 705 17.71 11.28 -2.08
CA PHE A 705 17.64 9.82 -1.92
C PHE A 705 18.10 9.45 -0.51
N HIS A 706 17.15 9.14 0.39
CA HIS A 706 17.50 8.77 1.76
C HIS A 706 16.71 7.62 2.38
N GLY A 707 17.38 6.86 3.27
CA GLY A 707 16.79 5.73 3.97
C GLY A 707 16.49 4.49 3.11
N ASN A 708 16.97 4.43 1.86
CA ASN A 708 16.67 3.34 0.93
C ASN A 708 17.71 2.20 1.04
N VAL A 709 17.37 0.95 0.67
CA VAL A 709 18.42 -0.08 0.51
C VAL A 709 19.29 0.24 -0.69
N TYR A 710 18.67 0.61 -1.82
CA TYR A 710 19.35 1.20 -2.97
C TYR A 710 18.77 2.59 -3.25
N GLY A 711 19.58 3.65 -3.21
CA GLY A 711 19.16 4.99 -3.63
C GLY A 711 18.95 5.02 -5.14
N ILE A 712 20.05 4.91 -5.90
CA ILE A 712 20.04 4.81 -7.36
C ILE A 712 20.74 3.50 -7.77
N LEU A 713 20.01 2.60 -8.42
CA LEU A 713 20.51 1.37 -9.02
C LEU A 713 20.44 1.47 -10.55
N SER A 714 21.58 1.34 -11.23
CA SER A 714 21.73 1.55 -12.68
C SER A 714 22.35 0.33 -13.33
N SER A 715 21.65 -0.30 -14.29
CA SER A 715 22.11 -1.49 -15.03
C SER A 715 22.10 -1.28 -16.54
N TYR A 716 23.25 -1.41 -17.22
CA TYR A 716 23.40 -1.20 -18.68
C TYR A 716 22.95 0.20 -19.17
N CYS A 717 23.03 1.22 -18.32
CA CYS A 717 22.51 2.56 -18.59
C CYS A 717 23.60 3.58 -18.98
N THR A 718 23.15 4.73 -19.46
CA THR A 718 23.92 5.97 -19.59
C THR A 718 23.18 7.10 -18.86
N GLY A 719 23.83 8.19 -18.48
CA GLY A 719 23.09 9.29 -17.83
C GLY A 719 23.90 10.32 -17.07
N THR A 720 23.18 11.26 -16.45
CA THR A 720 23.74 12.33 -15.62
C THR A 720 23.13 12.32 -14.22
N ILE A 721 23.94 12.49 -13.18
CA ILE A 721 23.52 12.71 -11.80
C ILE A 721 24.18 13.99 -11.28
N TYR A 722 23.38 14.95 -10.85
CA TYR A 722 23.83 16.16 -10.17
C TYR A 722 22.88 16.41 -9.00
N SER A 723 23.30 16.15 -7.76
CA SER A 723 22.44 16.36 -6.59
C SER A 723 23.20 16.97 -5.41
N SER A 724 23.13 18.30 -5.32
CA SER A 724 23.70 19.07 -4.21
C SER A 724 23.06 18.68 -2.88
N GLU A 725 23.88 18.19 -1.93
CA GLU A 725 23.54 17.97 -0.50
C GLU A 725 22.33 17.04 -0.21
N ASN A 726 22.18 15.92 -0.93
CA ASN A 726 20.89 15.20 -0.96
C ASN A 726 20.90 13.64 -1.00
N ILE A 727 22.00 12.92 -0.79
CA ILE A 727 22.01 11.44 -0.85
C ILE A 727 22.60 10.83 0.44
N TYR A 728 21.78 10.24 1.32
CA TYR A 728 22.25 9.83 2.66
C TYR A 728 21.46 8.72 3.35
N ASP A 729 22.07 8.09 4.37
CA ASP A 729 21.45 7.00 5.17
C ASP A 729 20.93 5.80 4.32
N ASN A 730 21.53 5.51 3.15
CA ASN A 730 21.18 4.36 2.30
C ASN A 730 22.17 3.19 2.50
N GLU A 731 21.78 1.95 2.19
CA GLU A 731 22.79 0.86 2.12
C GLU A 731 23.71 1.07 0.90
N TYR A 732 23.14 1.28 -0.27
CA TYR A 732 23.84 1.64 -1.51
C TYR A 732 23.32 2.98 -2.03
N ALA A 733 24.08 4.06 -1.87
CA ALA A 733 23.65 5.39 -2.36
C ALA A 733 23.57 5.44 -3.89
N ILE A 734 24.67 5.15 -4.59
CA ILE A 734 24.71 5.06 -6.06
C ILE A 734 25.44 3.79 -6.47
N MET A 735 24.72 2.87 -7.13
CA MET A 735 25.24 1.63 -7.69
C MET A 735 25.17 1.62 -9.22
N LEU A 736 26.32 1.46 -9.87
CA LEU A 736 26.46 1.30 -11.33
C LEU A 736 26.87 -0.14 -11.66
N ASN A 737 26.14 -0.79 -12.58
CA ASN A 737 26.33 -2.18 -12.96
C ASN A 737 26.31 -2.33 -14.49
N HIS A 738 27.44 -2.65 -15.13
CA HIS A 738 27.57 -2.67 -16.59
C HIS A 738 27.21 -1.35 -17.32
N SER A 739 27.06 -0.25 -16.59
CA SER A 739 26.71 1.06 -17.14
C SER A 739 27.95 1.76 -17.73
N GLN A 740 27.73 2.68 -18.68
CA GLN A 740 28.82 3.35 -19.40
C GLN A 740 28.53 4.83 -19.61
N ASN A 741 29.56 5.68 -19.58
CA ASN A 741 29.42 7.12 -19.77
C ASN A 741 28.39 7.76 -18.80
N VAL A 742 28.41 7.33 -17.53
CA VAL A 742 27.58 7.93 -16.48
C VAL A 742 28.35 9.10 -15.85
N ASN A 743 27.76 10.28 -15.84
CA ASN A 743 28.38 11.52 -15.39
C ASN A 743 27.79 11.93 -14.04
N ILE A 744 28.63 12.04 -12.99
CA ILE A 744 28.20 12.29 -11.61
C ILE A 744 28.95 13.51 -11.07
N PHE A 745 28.22 14.60 -10.82
CA PHE A 745 28.81 15.90 -10.53
C PHE A 745 28.23 16.56 -9.28
N SER A 746 29.12 17.07 -8.42
CA SER A 746 28.76 17.87 -7.22
C SER A 746 27.77 17.18 -6.26
N CYS A 747 27.80 15.84 -6.20
CA CYS A 747 26.94 15.04 -5.32
C CYS A 747 27.55 14.90 -3.92
N TYR A 748 26.69 14.90 -2.91
CA TYR A 748 27.09 14.70 -1.50
C TYR A 748 26.46 13.41 -0.99
N LEU A 749 27.31 12.46 -0.59
CA LEU A 749 26.94 11.10 -0.21
C LEU A 749 27.40 10.84 1.24
N PHE A 750 26.49 10.80 2.22
CA PHE A 750 26.89 10.62 3.63
C PHE A 750 26.12 9.55 4.42
N ASN A 751 26.78 9.00 5.45
CA ASN A 751 26.25 7.94 6.33
C ASN A 751 25.81 6.63 5.64
N ASN A 752 26.27 6.36 4.39
CA ASN A 752 25.83 5.18 3.64
C ASN A 752 26.67 3.94 3.98
N THR A 753 26.18 2.72 3.73
CA THR A 753 27.05 1.52 3.81
C THR A 753 28.04 1.50 2.64
N PHE A 754 27.57 1.89 1.46
CA PHE A 754 28.33 2.14 0.24
C PHE A 754 27.90 3.49 -0.35
N GLY A 755 28.83 4.44 -0.50
CA GLY A 755 28.61 5.68 -1.24
C GLY A 755 28.47 5.38 -2.73
N PHE A 756 29.60 5.21 -3.40
CA PHE A 756 29.66 4.72 -4.78
C PHE A 756 29.99 3.23 -4.83
N TYR A 757 29.18 2.45 -5.56
CA TYR A 757 29.45 1.05 -5.86
C TYR A 757 29.45 0.82 -7.38
N ILE A 758 30.63 0.78 -7.98
CA ILE A 758 30.84 0.73 -9.43
C ILE A 758 31.30 -0.68 -9.81
N MET A 759 30.52 -1.39 -10.62
CA MET A 759 30.76 -2.78 -10.97
C MET A 759 30.57 -3.02 -12.48
N ASN A 760 31.50 -3.74 -13.12
CA ASN A 760 31.48 -4.04 -14.57
C ASN A 760 31.33 -2.81 -15.50
N SER A 761 31.56 -1.60 -14.99
CA SER A 761 31.17 -0.32 -15.63
C SER A 761 32.40 0.45 -16.13
N SER A 762 32.22 1.35 -17.11
CA SER A 762 33.37 2.07 -17.69
C SER A 762 33.05 3.48 -18.18
N HIS A 763 34.10 4.25 -18.50
CA HIS A 763 34.03 5.59 -19.09
C HIS A 763 33.17 6.59 -18.29
N SER A 764 32.95 6.35 -16.99
CA SER A 764 32.10 7.19 -16.15
C SER A 764 32.93 8.25 -15.44
N GLU A 765 32.42 9.48 -15.37
CA GLU A 765 33.09 10.61 -14.73
C GLU A 765 32.43 10.92 -13.38
N ILE A 766 33.21 10.97 -12.31
CA ILE A 766 32.79 11.36 -10.97
C ILE A 766 33.62 12.58 -10.58
N ASN A 767 33.00 13.77 -10.52
CA ASN A 767 33.72 15.02 -10.24
C ASN A 767 33.05 15.87 -9.15
N ASN A 768 33.87 16.53 -8.33
CA ASN A 768 33.45 17.52 -7.33
C ASN A 768 32.52 16.96 -6.22
N CYS A 769 32.53 15.66 -5.96
CA CYS A 769 31.62 15.01 -5.01
C CYS A 769 32.20 14.92 -3.59
N SER A 770 31.37 15.02 -2.55
CA SER A 770 31.78 14.78 -1.15
C SER A 770 31.21 13.45 -0.65
N ILE A 771 32.05 12.58 -0.09
CA ILE A 771 31.65 11.24 0.34
C ILE A 771 32.18 10.94 1.75
N PHE A 772 31.28 10.81 2.74
CA PHE A 772 31.70 10.73 4.15
C PHE A 772 30.84 9.89 5.09
N ASN A 773 31.38 9.64 6.29
CA ASN A 773 30.80 8.81 7.35
C ASN A 773 30.33 7.41 6.90
N SER A 774 30.81 6.92 5.76
CA SER A 774 30.31 5.72 5.11
C SER A 774 31.20 4.51 5.38
N THR A 775 30.65 3.30 5.39
CA THR A 775 31.49 2.09 5.61
C THR A 775 32.47 1.89 4.44
N ASN A 776 32.02 2.18 3.22
CA ASN A 776 32.88 2.32 2.05
C ASN A 776 32.44 3.58 1.30
N GLY A 777 33.31 4.58 1.17
CA GLY A 777 33.05 5.79 0.38
C GLY A 777 32.91 5.44 -1.10
N MET A 778 33.92 4.76 -1.65
CA MET A 778 33.91 4.25 -3.04
C MET A 778 34.35 2.79 -3.10
N VAL A 779 33.64 1.99 -3.88
CA VAL A 779 33.99 0.62 -4.26
C VAL A 779 33.96 0.52 -5.78
N ILE A 780 35.06 0.08 -6.38
CA ILE A 780 35.20 -0.12 -7.83
C ILE A 780 35.65 -1.55 -8.08
N ILE A 781 34.88 -2.33 -8.86
CA ILE A 781 35.13 -3.77 -9.10
C ILE A 781 34.98 -4.09 -10.57
N ASN A 782 35.98 -4.75 -11.18
CA ASN A 782 35.95 -5.21 -12.58
C ASN A 782 35.49 -4.11 -13.57
N SER A 783 35.88 -2.86 -13.28
CA SER A 783 35.41 -1.62 -13.92
C SER A 783 36.64 -0.83 -14.36
N THR A 784 36.58 -0.18 -15.53
CA THR A 784 37.77 0.40 -16.18
C THR A 784 37.54 1.78 -16.78
N MET A 785 38.61 2.56 -16.97
CA MET A 785 38.56 3.87 -17.62
C MET A 785 37.57 4.87 -16.98
N ASN A 786 37.31 4.75 -15.67
CA ASN A 786 36.50 5.70 -14.93
C ASN A 786 37.39 6.82 -14.34
N ASN A 787 36.90 8.07 -14.41
CA ASN A 787 37.62 9.27 -13.97
C ASN A 787 37.04 9.78 -12.65
N ILE A 788 37.80 9.71 -11.55
CA ILE A 788 37.40 10.19 -10.22
C ILE A 788 38.23 11.42 -9.88
N SER A 789 37.61 12.58 -9.72
CA SER A 789 38.36 13.82 -9.50
C SER A 789 37.68 14.90 -8.66
N LYS A 790 38.47 15.76 -8.02
CA LYS A 790 37.96 16.85 -7.13
C LYS A 790 37.02 16.36 -6.03
N CYS A 791 37.08 15.08 -5.65
CA CYS A 791 36.22 14.52 -4.63
C CYS A 791 36.85 14.63 -3.24
N LEU A 792 36.05 15.02 -2.24
CA LEU A 792 36.45 15.02 -0.83
C LEU A 792 35.92 13.72 -0.19
N ILE A 793 36.82 12.80 0.13
CA ILE A 793 36.48 11.45 0.59
C ILE A 793 36.96 11.33 2.03
N HIS A 794 36.07 11.44 3.01
CA HIS A 794 36.49 11.64 4.40
C HIS A 794 35.71 10.88 5.48
N HIS A 795 36.37 10.57 6.60
CA HIS A 795 35.76 9.87 7.76
C HIS A 795 35.11 8.51 7.43
N ASN A 796 35.49 7.87 6.32
CA ASN A 796 34.99 6.55 5.93
C ASN A 796 35.88 5.43 6.50
N TYR A 797 35.35 4.20 6.64
CA TYR A 797 36.20 3.06 7.02
C TYR A 797 37.12 2.63 5.85
N TYR A 798 36.60 2.59 4.62
CA TYR A 798 37.39 2.67 3.40
C TYR A 798 37.01 3.93 2.63
N GLY A 799 37.97 4.82 2.33
CA GLY A 799 37.76 5.96 1.45
C GLY A 799 37.47 5.49 0.02
N ALA A 800 38.44 4.82 -0.61
CA ALA A 800 38.25 4.09 -1.87
C ALA A 800 38.80 2.66 -1.82
N LYS A 801 38.09 1.72 -2.45
CA LYS A 801 38.45 0.30 -2.55
C LYS A 801 38.38 -0.17 -4.00
N VAL A 802 39.53 -0.39 -4.63
CA VAL A 802 39.65 -0.52 -6.09
C VAL A 802 40.15 -1.92 -6.47
N LYS A 803 39.26 -2.70 -7.08
CA LYS A 803 39.45 -4.02 -7.72
C LYS A 803 39.06 -3.94 -9.22
N GLY A 804 39.27 -2.78 -9.82
CA GLY A 804 39.13 -2.52 -11.25
C GLY A 804 40.45 -1.99 -11.79
N ASP A 805 40.61 -2.05 -13.11
CA ASP A 805 41.87 -1.76 -13.80
C ASP A 805 41.75 -0.47 -14.61
N GLU A 806 42.86 0.21 -14.93
CA GLU A 806 42.87 1.38 -15.84
C GLU A 806 41.94 2.56 -15.43
N ASN A 807 41.60 2.73 -14.15
CA ASN A 807 40.86 3.89 -13.64
C ASN A 807 41.81 5.03 -13.22
N ILE A 808 41.31 6.27 -13.21
CA ILE A 808 42.12 7.46 -12.91
C ILE A 808 41.55 8.19 -11.70
N PHE A 809 42.38 8.39 -10.67
CA PHE A 809 42.08 9.19 -9.48
C PHE A 809 43.00 10.41 -9.43
N PHE A 810 42.45 11.61 -9.66
CA PHE A 810 43.24 12.84 -9.64
C PHE A 810 42.55 14.01 -8.94
N ASN A 811 43.32 14.86 -8.26
CA ASN A 811 42.78 16.04 -7.57
C ASN A 811 41.76 15.70 -6.45
N ASN A 812 41.80 14.51 -5.84
CA ASN A 812 40.92 14.15 -4.72
C ASN A 812 41.60 14.38 -3.36
N SER A 813 40.83 14.53 -2.29
CA SER A 813 41.36 14.59 -0.93
C SER A 813 40.77 13.47 -0.08
N PHE A 814 41.63 12.53 0.32
CA PHE A 814 41.32 11.44 1.24
C PHE A 814 41.70 11.88 2.65
N TRP A 815 40.70 12.23 3.47
CA TRP A 815 40.91 12.85 4.79
C TRP A 815 40.34 12.01 5.94
N ARG A 816 41.12 11.71 6.99
CA ARG A 816 40.63 11.04 8.21
C ARG A 816 39.88 9.70 8.00
N ASN A 817 40.13 8.98 6.92
CA ASN A 817 39.58 7.62 6.74
C ASN A 817 40.42 6.60 7.54
N GLU A 818 39.86 5.45 7.91
CA GLU A 818 40.65 4.34 8.48
C GLU A 818 41.64 3.78 7.42
N TYR A 819 41.18 3.65 6.17
CA TYR A 819 42.01 3.48 4.98
C TYR A 819 41.67 4.56 3.96
N GLY A 820 42.65 5.36 3.51
CA GLY A 820 42.47 6.34 2.43
C GLY A 820 42.10 5.65 1.12
N MET A 821 43.05 4.90 0.54
CA MET A 821 42.75 3.98 -0.58
C MET A 821 43.34 2.57 -0.37
N TRP A 822 42.56 1.55 -0.73
CA TRP A 822 42.96 0.15 -0.79
C TRP A 822 42.79 -0.36 -2.23
N ILE A 823 43.88 -0.73 -2.90
CA ILE A 823 43.88 -1.12 -4.31
C ILE A 823 44.48 -2.53 -4.55
N GLU A 824 43.79 -3.28 -5.40
CA GLU A 824 44.10 -4.65 -5.80
C GLU A 824 44.02 -4.88 -7.32
N GLY A 825 43.41 -3.95 -8.08
CA GLY A 825 43.46 -3.93 -9.55
C GLY A 825 44.76 -3.30 -10.08
N GLU A 826 45.02 -3.44 -11.38
CA GLU A 826 46.26 -3.04 -12.06
C GLU A 826 46.09 -1.85 -13.03
N HIS A 827 47.19 -1.18 -13.36
CA HIS A 827 47.28 -0.11 -14.37
C HIS A 827 46.40 1.13 -14.09
N ASN A 828 45.94 1.31 -12.86
CA ASN A 828 45.28 2.54 -12.43
C ASN A 828 46.31 3.68 -12.26
N PHE A 829 45.84 4.92 -12.40
CA PHE A 829 46.67 6.14 -12.30
C PHE A 829 46.17 7.03 -11.16
N ILE A 830 47.03 7.29 -10.17
CA ILE A 830 46.68 8.01 -8.95
C ILE A 830 47.69 9.13 -8.71
N TYR A 831 47.33 10.39 -8.97
CA TYR A 831 48.23 11.54 -8.88
C TYR A 831 47.49 12.80 -8.44
N HIS A 832 48.19 13.79 -7.90
CA HIS A 832 47.62 15.07 -7.43
C HIS A 832 46.52 14.92 -6.37
N ASN A 833 46.50 13.82 -5.61
CA ASN A 833 45.57 13.62 -4.50
C ASN A 833 46.24 13.97 -3.16
N ASN A 834 45.44 14.35 -2.16
CA ASN A 834 45.90 14.59 -0.79
C ASN A 834 45.52 13.41 0.11
N PHE A 835 46.50 12.68 0.65
CA PHE A 835 46.28 11.65 1.68
C PHE A 835 46.61 12.21 3.06
N ALA A 836 45.58 12.78 3.72
CA ALA A 836 45.69 13.58 4.92
C ALA A 836 45.06 12.90 6.15
N TYR A 837 45.88 12.60 7.17
CA TYR A 837 45.43 12.18 8.49
C TYR A 837 44.55 10.91 8.52
N ASN A 838 44.64 10.06 7.48
CA ASN A 838 44.06 8.72 7.48
C ASN A 838 44.89 7.82 8.41
N HIS A 839 44.27 6.83 9.08
CA HIS A 839 45.04 5.88 9.90
C HIS A 839 46.01 5.07 9.03
N LYS A 840 45.64 4.76 7.78
CA LYS A 840 46.55 4.34 6.71
C LYS A 840 46.22 5.11 5.43
N ASN A 841 47.20 5.85 4.92
CA ASN A 841 47.02 6.66 3.71
C ASN A 841 46.72 5.80 2.47
N ALA A 842 47.54 4.78 2.18
CA ALA A 842 47.28 3.86 1.07
C ALA A 842 47.77 2.42 1.31
N TYR A 843 47.17 1.47 0.58
CA TYR A 843 47.64 0.09 0.45
C TYR A 843 47.48 -0.39 -1.01
N ASP A 844 48.58 -0.82 -1.63
CA ASP A 844 48.61 -1.36 -3.00
C ASP A 844 49.38 -2.70 -3.04
N ASN A 845 48.74 -3.72 -3.63
CA ASN A 845 49.31 -5.06 -3.81
C ASN A 845 49.31 -5.49 -5.29
N ALA A 846 49.25 -4.54 -6.22
CA ALA A 846 49.13 -4.73 -7.66
C ALA A 846 50.22 -3.94 -8.41
N ASN A 847 49.93 -3.45 -9.62
CA ASN A 847 50.85 -2.72 -10.49
C ASN A 847 50.21 -1.39 -10.95
N ASN A 848 50.18 -0.37 -10.08
CA ASN A 848 49.57 0.93 -10.36
C ASN A 848 50.58 2.08 -10.36
N THR A 849 50.26 3.16 -11.06
CA THR A 849 51.11 4.35 -11.17
C THR A 849 50.63 5.41 -10.17
N TRP A 850 51.50 5.79 -9.24
CA TRP A 850 51.18 6.73 -8.15
C TRP A 850 51.75 8.15 -8.37
N ASP A 851 52.03 8.52 -9.62
CA ASP A 851 52.45 9.88 -9.98
C ASP A 851 52.13 10.23 -11.45
N ASN A 852 52.21 11.52 -11.79
CA ASN A 852 52.03 12.04 -13.16
C ASN A 852 53.38 12.44 -13.80
N GLY A 853 54.49 11.86 -13.34
CA GLY A 853 55.84 12.17 -13.76
C GLY A 853 56.36 13.55 -13.34
N TYR A 854 57.66 13.79 -13.50
CA TYR A 854 58.29 15.10 -13.26
C TYR A 854 58.10 16.03 -14.49
N PRO A 855 57.80 17.33 -14.32
CA PRO A 855 57.65 18.10 -13.08
C PRO A 855 56.20 18.16 -12.56
N SER A 856 55.31 17.29 -13.03
CA SER A 856 53.91 17.29 -12.61
C SER A 856 53.76 16.91 -11.13
N GLY A 857 54.55 15.94 -10.67
CA GLY A 857 54.52 15.42 -9.30
C GLY A 857 53.53 14.26 -9.11
N GLY A 858 53.51 13.75 -7.88
CA GLY A 858 52.64 12.68 -7.42
C GLY A 858 51.54 13.18 -6.50
N ASN A 859 51.43 12.59 -5.31
CA ASN A 859 50.40 12.86 -4.31
C ASN A 859 51.02 13.49 -3.06
N TYR A 860 50.21 14.19 -2.26
CA TYR A 860 50.60 14.64 -0.92
C TYR A 860 50.32 13.54 0.11
N TRP A 861 51.22 13.40 1.08
CA TRP A 861 51.21 12.34 2.09
C TRP A 861 51.51 12.91 3.48
N SER A 862 50.50 12.95 4.35
CA SER A 862 50.59 13.51 5.71
C SER A 862 51.59 12.82 6.66
N ASP A 863 52.08 11.62 6.32
CA ASP A 863 53.08 10.86 7.05
C ASP A 863 54.46 10.83 6.36
N TYR A 864 54.66 11.61 5.28
CA TYR A 864 55.92 11.64 4.53
C TYR A 864 57.00 12.45 5.23
N ALA A 865 57.94 11.75 5.86
CA ALA A 865 59.14 12.31 6.50
C ALA A 865 60.33 12.46 5.53
N GLY A 866 60.05 12.86 4.28
CA GLY A 866 61.09 13.12 3.27
C GLY A 866 61.84 14.43 3.48
N ILE A 867 62.63 14.81 2.48
CA ILE A 867 63.30 16.11 2.37
C ILE A 867 63.16 16.62 0.93
N ASP A 868 63.10 17.93 0.74
CA ASP A 868 63.11 18.60 -0.57
C ASP A 868 64.37 19.48 -0.59
N LYS A 869 65.36 19.06 -1.38
CA LYS A 869 66.64 19.75 -1.56
C LYS A 869 67.13 19.72 -2.99
N PHE A 870 66.55 18.87 -3.83
CA PHE A 870 67.03 18.60 -5.17
C PHE A 870 65.89 18.66 -6.18
N ASN A 871 66.14 19.21 -7.36
CA ASN A 871 65.19 19.22 -8.46
C ASN A 871 65.50 18.15 -9.52
N GLY A 872 64.49 17.82 -10.33
CA GLY A 872 64.62 17.06 -11.58
C GLY A 872 64.28 15.56 -11.52
N PRO A 873 64.11 14.88 -12.69
CA PRO A 873 63.61 13.49 -12.80
C PRO A 873 64.49 12.37 -12.22
N SER A 874 65.55 12.71 -11.49
CA SER A 874 66.50 11.78 -10.83
C SER A 874 67.23 12.52 -9.70
N GLN A 875 66.46 13.33 -8.96
CA GLN A 875 66.86 14.35 -7.99
C GLN A 875 68.29 14.23 -7.40
N ASN A 876 69.20 15.03 -7.97
CA ASN A 876 70.60 15.21 -7.53
C ASN A 876 71.09 16.66 -7.79
N ILE A 877 70.20 17.59 -8.16
CA ILE A 877 70.52 18.95 -8.61
C ILE A 877 70.05 19.92 -7.53
N SER A 878 70.98 20.62 -6.84
CA SER A 878 70.63 21.43 -5.67
C SER A 878 69.62 22.55 -5.98
N GLY A 879 68.58 22.65 -5.14
CA GLY A 879 67.48 23.61 -5.22
C GLY A 879 66.16 22.90 -5.03
N SER A 880 65.33 23.38 -4.10
CA SER A 880 64.03 22.80 -3.77
C SER A 880 62.97 23.16 -4.83
N ASP A 881 62.02 22.26 -5.08
CA ASP A 881 60.94 22.44 -6.06
C ASP A 881 59.54 22.00 -5.58
N GLY A 882 59.38 21.62 -4.31
CA GLY A 882 58.13 21.15 -3.71
C GLY A 882 57.88 19.64 -3.87
N ILE A 883 58.76 18.92 -4.58
CA ILE A 883 58.70 17.48 -4.80
C ILE A 883 59.85 16.82 -4.02
N GLY A 884 59.56 15.85 -3.16
CA GLY A 884 60.57 15.32 -2.23
C GLY A 884 61.57 14.30 -2.81
N ASP A 885 62.81 14.34 -2.30
CA ASP A 885 64.01 13.56 -2.64
C ASP A 885 63.87 12.03 -2.53
N MET A 886 62.78 11.49 -1.98
CA MET A 886 62.62 10.07 -1.66
C MET A 886 61.22 9.55 -2.07
N PRO A 887 61.13 8.55 -2.97
CA PRO A 887 59.85 7.94 -3.31
C PRO A 887 59.05 7.44 -2.09
N TYR A 888 57.77 7.79 -2.02
CA TYR A 888 56.86 7.29 -0.99
C TYR A 888 56.37 5.89 -1.38
N LYS A 889 56.56 4.91 -0.48
CA LYS A 889 56.28 3.50 -0.80
C LYS A 889 54.84 3.12 -0.53
N VAL A 890 54.14 2.68 -1.58
CA VAL A 890 52.76 2.19 -1.52
C VAL A 890 52.75 0.69 -1.80
N GLY A 891 53.12 -0.10 -0.79
CA GLY A 891 53.11 -1.57 -0.85
C GLY A 891 54.05 -2.14 -1.92
N LYS A 892 53.51 -2.53 -3.09
CA LYS A 892 54.31 -2.96 -4.26
C LYS A 892 54.75 -1.81 -5.17
N SER A 893 53.98 -0.73 -5.23
CA SER A 893 54.28 0.46 -6.02
C SER A 893 54.97 1.54 -5.18
N GLU A 894 55.40 2.61 -5.82
CA GLU A 894 55.88 3.82 -5.18
C GLU A 894 55.36 5.06 -5.92
N ASP A 895 55.01 6.08 -5.17
CA ASP A 895 54.92 7.45 -5.68
C ASP A 895 56.35 7.96 -5.82
N ARG A 896 56.80 8.19 -7.05
CA ARG A 896 58.19 8.57 -7.33
C ARG A 896 58.47 10.05 -7.08
N TYR A 897 57.42 10.86 -6.91
CA TYR A 897 57.49 12.32 -6.87
C TYR A 897 56.51 12.88 -5.81
N PRO A 898 56.56 12.43 -4.54
CA PRO A 898 55.60 12.85 -3.52
C PRO A 898 55.70 14.36 -3.25
N LEU A 899 54.54 14.98 -3.09
CA LEU A 899 54.40 16.42 -2.85
C LEU A 899 54.63 16.77 -1.38
N MET A 900 55.34 17.86 -1.12
CA MET A 900 55.63 18.33 0.25
C MET A 900 54.50 19.07 0.92
N GLU A 901 53.62 19.70 0.14
CA GLU A 901 52.50 20.50 0.62
C GLU A 901 51.19 19.97 0.02
N LEU A 902 50.06 20.31 0.63
CA LEU A 902 48.74 19.95 0.12
C LEU A 902 48.56 20.48 -1.30
N TYR A 903 48.15 19.61 -2.24
CA TYR A 903 47.91 20.00 -3.61
C TYR A 903 46.66 20.88 -3.70
N GLU A 904 46.85 22.19 -3.88
CA GLU A 904 45.78 23.21 -3.94
C GLU A 904 44.72 22.92 -5.02
N GLY A 905 45.09 22.22 -6.10
CA GLY A 905 44.17 21.86 -7.18
C GLY A 905 43.21 20.72 -6.84
N ALA A 906 43.35 20.09 -5.66
CA ALA A 906 42.49 19.01 -5.18
C ALA A 906 41.22 19.54 -4.48
N ALA A 907 40.35 18.63 -4.04
CA ALA A 907 39.22 18.97 -3.18
C ALA A 907 39.72 19.62 -1.87
N SER A 908 39.16 20.76 -1.48
CA SER A 908 39.54 21.46 -0.25
C SER A 908 39.24 20.62 0.99
N ILE A 909 40.25 20.34 1.81
CA ILE A 909 40.04 19.76 3.14
C ILE A 909 39.49 20.87 4.06
N PRO A 910 38.35 20.67 4.74
CA PRO A 910 37.82 21.67 5.67
C PRO A 910 38.77 21.91 6.84
N ASN A 911 39.07 23.18 7.15
CA ASN A 911 39.70 23.51 8.43
C ASN A 911 38.67 23.57 9.56
N SER A 912 39.07 23.22 10.78
CA SER A 912 38.22 23.23 11.96
C SER A 912 39.00 23.83 13.13
N PRO A 913 38.50 24.88 13.82
CA PRO A 913 39.28 25.56 14.87
C PRO A 913 39.81 24.61 15.95
N PRO A 914 41.01 24.88 16.49
CA PRO A 914 41.67 24.01 17.45
C PRO A 914 40.87 23.92 18.75
N ILE A 915 40.82 22.73 19.37
CA ILE A 915 40.07 22.50 20.62
C ILE A 915 41.01 22.66 21.82
N PRO A 916 40.91 23.75 22.60
CA PRO A 916 41.77 24.02 23.73
C PRO A 916 41.37 23.20 24.95
N SER A 917 42.37 22.69 25.66
CA SER A 917 42.19 21.93 26.89
C SER A 917 43.45 21.97 27.72
N PHE A 918 43.33 22.11 29.04
CA PHE A 918 44.47 21.99 29.94
C PHE A 918 44.14 21.31 31.27
N THR A 919 45.19 20.85 31.92
CA THR A 919 45.17 20.41 33.32
C THR A 919 46.13 21.26 34.14
N TYR A 920 45.94 21.29 35.48
CA TYR A 920 46.82 22.03 36.37
C TYR A 920 47.07 21.29 37.69
N TYR A 921 48.25 21.51 38.28
CA TYR A 921 48.64 20.91 39.55
C TYR A 921 49.46 21.90 40.42
N PRO A 922 49.22 22.00 41.74
CA PRO A 922 48.23 21.24 42.52
C PRO A 922 46.79 21.73 42.30
N GLN A 923 45.82 20.88 42.63
CA GLN A 923 44.38 21.15 42.45
C GLN A 923 43.76 22.02 43.57
N LYS A 924 44.53 22.32 44.63
CA LYS A 924 44.18 23.23 45.72
C LYS A 924 45.43 24.00 46.15
N PRO A 925 45.99 24.85 45.27
CA PRO A 925 47.21 25.57 45.56
C PRO A 925 47.00 26.54 46.72
N PHE A 926 48.02 26.75 47.52
CA PHE A 926 48.09 27.93 48.36
C PHE A 926 48.58 29.14 47.55
N SER A 927 48.33 30.34 48.05
CA SER A 927 49.04 31.54 47.61
C SER A 927 50.56 31.31 47.62
N LEU A 928 51.29 31.92 46.71
CA LEU A 928 52.74 31.78 46.52
C LEU A 928 53.22 30.36 46.12
N GLU A 929 52.33 29.37 46.02
CA GLU A 929 52.64 28.04 45.48
C GLU A 929 52.62 28.05 43.95
N TYR A 930 53.58 27.36 43.32
CA TYR A 930 53.60 27.23 41.85
C TYR A 930 52.56 26.21 41.39
N VAL A 931 51.55 26.71 40.66
CA VAL A 931 50.68 25.91 39.81
C VAL A 931 51.41 25.65 38.48
N ILE A 932 51.60 24.38 38.15
CA ILE A 932 52.06 23.93 36.83
C ILE A 932 50.81 23.73 35.97
N PHE A 933 50.83 24.28 34.76
CA PHE A 933 49.81 24.10 33.75
C PHE A 933 50.34 23.16 32.66
N THR A 934 49.46 22.34 32.10
CA THR A 934 49.83 21.36 31.08
C THR A 934 48.81 21.35 29.97
N ASP A 935 49.26 21.66 28.76
CA ASP A 935 48.48 21.63 27.54
C ASP A 935 48.03 20.20 27.23
N THR A 936 46.73 20.05 27.01
CA THR A 936 46.08 18.82 26.55
C THR A 936 45.23 19.08 25.31
N SER A 937 45.45 20.20 24.63
CA SER A 937 44.70 20.65 23.46
C SER A 937 44.93 19.76 22.24
N THR A 938 43.94 19.73 21.36
CA THR A 938 43.92 18.93 20.15
C THR A 938 43.26 19.72 19.03
N ASP A 939 43.98 19.91 17.94
CA ASP A 939 43.36 20.37 16.71
C ASP A 939 42.69 19.20 15.96
N PRO A 940 41.47 19.37 15.40
CA PRO A 940 40.82 18.33 14.62
C PRO A 940 41.59 17.95 13.35
N ASN A 941 42.14 18.93 12.63
CA ASN A 941 42.93 18.72 11.42
C ASN A 941 44.25 18.02 11.76
N GLY A 942 44.87 18.32 12.92
CA GLY A 942 45.77 17.37 13.59
C GLY A 942 46.65 18.00 14.66
N LYS A 943 47.17 17.25 15.65
CA LYS A 943 47.90 17.87 16.78
C LYS A 943 49.16 18.70 16.38
N MET A 944 49.73 18.47 15.19
CA MET A 944 50.85 19.27 14.67
C MET A 944 50.43 20.60 14.03
N ASP A 945 49.12 20.81 13.85
CA ASP A 945 48.52 22.02 13.28
C ASP A 945 48.43 23.17 14.31
N ILE A 946 48.44 22.87 15.62
CA ILE A 946 48.55 23.90 16.67
C ILE A 946 49.96 24.51 16.64
N VAL A 947 50.05 25.80 16.30
CA VAL A 947 51.33 26.52 16.17
C VAL A 947 51.61 27.51 17.30
N SER A 948 50.61 27.88 18.11
CA SER A 948 50.77 28.84 19.21
C SER A 948 49.90 28.53 20.44
N TRP A 949 50.32 29.07 21.58
CA TRP A 949 49.60 29.04 22.86
C TRP A 949 49.70 30.42 23.51
N HIS A 950 48.66 30.85 24.21
CA HIS A 950 48.63 32.07 25.00
C HIS A 950 47.78 31.88 26.25
N TRP A 951 48.33 32.20 27.41
CA TRP A 951 47.69 32.04 28.72
C TRP A 951 47.46 33.40 29.38
N ASP A 952 46.28 33.62 29.95
CA ASP A 952 46.01 34.63 30.97
C ASP A 952 45.68 33.91 32.28
N PHE A 953 46.43 34.18 33.35
CA PHE A 953 46.22 33.51 34.64
C PHE A 953 45.09 34.10 35.48
N GLY A 954 44.43 35.16 35.01
CA GLY A 954 43.30 35.82 35.67
C GLY A 954 43.70 36.79 36.79
N ASP A 955 45.01 37.02 37.00
CA ASP A 955 45.56 37.97 37.97
C ASP A 955 46.36 39.12 37.32
N GLY A 956 46.34 39.19 35.98
CA GLY A 956 47.07 40.18 35.18
C GLY A 956 48.43 39.73 34.64
N ASN A 957 48.83 38.47 34.89
CA ASN A 957 50.02 37.85 34.30
C ASN A 957 49.64 36.90 33.15
N THR A 958 50.52 36.80 32.15
CA THR A 958 50.33 35.96 30.95
C THR A 958 51.56 35.11 30.64
N SER A 959 51.44 34.16 29.71
CA SER A 959 52.55 33.36 29.16
C SER A 959 52.24 32.83 27.76
N ASP A 960 53.25 32.66 26.90
CA ASP A 960 53.13 32.05 25.57
C ASP A 960 53.78 30.65 25.50
N ASP A 961 54.24 30.11 26.64
CA ASP A 961 54.78 28.75 26.72
C ASP A 961 53.64 27.71 26.61
N GLN A 962 53.85 26.59 25.91
CA GLN A 962 52.86 25.50 25.85
C GLN A 962 52.52 24.92 27.25
N ASN A 963 53.48 24.87 28.18
CA ASN A 963 53.31 24.26 29.50
C ASN A 963 53.90 25.17 30.60
N PRO A 964 53.25 26.29 30.95
CA PRO A 964 53.80 27.27 31.85
C PRO A 964 53.65 26.89 33.33
N LYS A 965 54.23 27.71 34.20
CA LYS A 965 54.00 27.67 35.65
C LYS A 965 53.75 29.09 36.16
N HIS A 966 52.78 29.24 37.06
CA HIS A 966 52.43 30.52 37.67
C HIS A 966 52.25 30.37 39.18
N ALA A 967 52.39 31.46 39.95
CA ALA A 967 52.19 31.46 41.39
C ALA A 967 51.42 32.71 41.81
N TYR A 968 50.25 32.51 42.39
CA TYR A 968 49.32 33.58 42.73
C TYR A 968 49.75 34.34 43.99
N SER A 969 49.78 35.66 43.91
CA SER A 969 50.28 36.52 44.99
C SER A 969 49.41 36.52 46.26
N HIS A 970 48.12 36.17 46.14
CA HIS A 970 47.13 36.19 47.22
C HIS A 970 46.18 34.98 47.08
N SER A 971 45.39 34.71 48.11
CA SER A 971 44.27 33.76 48.03
C SER A 971 43.05 34.37 47.35
N GLY A 972 42.27 33.55 46.63
CA GLY A 972 41.17 34.03 45.79
C GLY A 972 40.66 32.99 44.79
N ILE A 973 39.76 33.43 43.90
CA ILE A 973 39.31 32.65 42.74
C ILE A 973 39.79 33.36 41.48
N TYR A 974 40.56 32.67 40.65
CA TYR A 974 41.16 33.20 39.44
C TYR A 974 40.62 32.47 38.20
N ASN A 975 40.39 33.20 37.12
CA ASN A 975 39.89 32.68 35.85
C ASN A 975 41.06 32.51 34.88
N VAL A 976 41.66 31.31 34.83
CA VAL A 976 42.75 31.03 33.89
C VAL A 976 42.17 30.73 32.52
N THR A 977 42.61 31.48 31.51
CA THR A 977 42.23 31.24 30.11
C THR A 977 43.44 30.78 29.31
N LEU A 978 43.28 29.69 28.56
CA LEU A 978 44.20 29.26 27.50
C LEU A 978 43.54 29.56 26.16
N THR A 979 44.24 30.29 25.29
CA THR A 979 43.95 30.43 23.86
C THR A 979 45.04 29.73 23.06
N ILE A 980 44.69 29.13 21.93
CA ILE A 980 45.61 28.48 20.98
C ILE A 980 45.21 28.86 19.55
N THR A 981 46.17 28.86 18.63
CA THR A 981 45.95 29.11 17.19
C THR A 981 46.50 27.95 16.34
N ASP A 982 45.79 27.59 15.28
CA ASP A 982 46.25 26.62 14.27
C ASP A 982 47.13 27.26 13.17
N SER A 983 47.63 26.46 12.22
CA SER A 983 48.51 26.95 11.16
C SER A 983 47.80 27.79 10.09
N TYR A 984 46.45 27.74 10.05
CA TYR A 984 45.59 28.52 9.17
C TYR A 984 45.17 29.86 9.79
N GLY A 985 45.32 30.02 11.10
CA GLY A 985 45.03 31.24 11.86
C GLY A 985 43.70 31.23 12.64
N GLU A 986 43.00 30.10 12.75
CA GLU A 986 41.80 29.98 13.57
C GLU A 986 42.15 29.79 15.05
N GLU A 987 41.36 30.39 15.95
CA GLU A 987 41.62 30.39 17.40
C GLU A 987 40.57 29.61 18.20
N GLY A 988 41.03 28.91 19.24
CA GLY A 988 40.18 28.33 20.28
C GLY A 988 40.60 28.79 21.66
N ASN A 989 39.66 29.15 22.54
CA ASN A 989 39.93 29.47 23.95
C ASN A 989 39.09 28.67 24.96
N ILE A 990 39.66 28.41 26.16
CA ILE A 990 39.00 27.77 27.30
C ILE A 990 39.37 28.49 28.60
N THR A 991 38.38 28.79 29.45
CA THR A 991 38.59 29.37 30.78
C THR A 991 38.23 28.37 31.88
N ALA A 992 39.13 28.17 32.85
CA ALA A 992 38.89 27.37 34.07
C ALA A 992 39.07 28.23 35.33
N THR A 993 38.26 27.95 36.36
CA THR A 993 38.37 28.62 37.66
C THR A 993 39.33 27.86 38.58
N ILE A 994 40.26 28.58 39.21
CA ILE A 994 41.21 28.03 40.20
C ILE A 994 40.99 28.74 41.53
N GLU A 995 40.70 27.95 42.58
CA GLU A 995 40.57 28.44 43.95
C GLU A 995 41.92 28.32 44.70
N VAL A 996 42.56 29.46 44.91
CA VAL A 996 43.84 29.59 45.64
C VAL A 996 43.54 29.82 47.12
N LYS A 997 44.14 29.00 47.99
CA LYS A 997 43.90 28.99 49.43
C LYS A 997 44.85 29.90 50.19
N ASN A 998 44.38 30.44 51.32
CA ASN A 998 45.17 31.31 52.21
C ASN A 998 46.21 30.50 52.99
N ILE A 999 47.42 31.05 53.15
CA ILE A 999 48.40 30.49 54.08
C ILE A 999 47.98 30.90 55.52
N PRO A 1000 47.88 29.99 56.49
CA PRO A 1000 47.59 30.39 57.87
C PRO A 1000 48.78 31.12 58.52
N PRO A 1001 48.54 32.09 59.43
CA PRO A 1001 49.59 32.89 60.03
C PRO A 1001 50.47 32.05 60.98
N VAL A 1002 51.64 32.58 61.31
CA VAL A 1002 52.59 31.98 62.25
C VAL A 1002 52.59 32.78 63.55
N ALA A 1003 51.96 32.24 64.59
CA ALA A 1003 51.94 32.84 65.92
C ALA A 1003 53.33 32.84 66.57
N ASN A 1004 53.79 34.00 67.06
CA ASN A 1004 55.04 34.09 67.81
C ASN A 1004 55.05 35.33 68.73
N PHE A 1005 55.82 35.29 69.82
CA PHE A 1005 55.99 36.45 70.70
C PHE A 1005 57.29 36.43 71.48
N SER A 1006 57.57 37.56 72.13
CA SER A 1006 58.67 37.79 73.07
C SER A 1006 58.17 38.59 74.28
N TRP A 1007 59.01 38.74 75.31
CA TRP A 1007 58.73 39.59 76.47
C TRP A 1007 59.99 40.30 76.97
N SER A 1008 59.79 41.43 77.65
CA SER A 1008 60.86 42.24 78.22
C SER A 1008 60.47 42.79 79.60
N PRO A 1009 61.36 42.74 80.61
CA PRO A 1009 62.68 42.10 80.57
C PRO A 1009 62.59 40.57 80.44
N PHE A 1010 63.63 39.95 79.89
CA PHE A 1010 63.65 38.50 79.64
C PHE A 1010 63.75 37.67 80.95
N SER A 1011 64.36 38.24 81.98
CA SER A 1011 64.42 37.71 83.35
C SER A 1011 63.89 38.78 84.31
N PRO A 1012 62.56 38.93 84.43
CA PRO A 1012 61.94 39.87 85.36
C PRO A 1012 62.18 39.46 86.81
N ASN A 1013 62.21 40.45 87.69
CA ASN A 1013 62.12 40.24 89.13
C ASN A 1013 60.66 40.33 89.62
N ALA A 1014 60.38 39.85 90.84
CA ALA A 1014 59.07 39.97 91.45
C ALA A 1014 58.62 41.44 91.51
N LYS A 1015 57.33 41.69 91.23
CA LYS A 1015 56.70 43.04 91.13
C LYS A 1015 57.21 43.91 89.97
N GLU A 1016 58.04 43.38 89.07
CA GLU A 1016 58.46 44.08 87.84
C GLU A 1016 57.42 43.95 86.72
N SER A 1017 57.14 45.04 86.02
CA SER A 1017 56.17 45.06 84.91
C SER A 1017 56.79 44.52 83.63
N ILE A 1018 56.32 43.37 83.18
CA ILE A 1018 56.73 42.71 81.94
C ILE A 1018 55.90 43.24 80.78
N GLN A 1019 56.54 43.64 79.69
CA GLN A 1019 55.90 43.95 78.42
C GLN A 1019 56.01 42.76 77.47
N PHE A 1020 54.88 42.25 77.00
CA PHE A 1020 54.81 41.22 75.97
C PHE A 1020 54.70 41.88 74.59
N THR A 1021 55.49 41.39 73.64
CA THR A 1021 55.54 41.92 72.27
C THR A 1021 55.26 40.80 71.28
N ASP A 1022 54.19 40.96 70.52
CA ASP A 1022 53.85 40.10 69.40
C ASP A 1022 54.93 40.15 68.31
N ALA A 1023 55.29 38.98 67.81
CA ALA A 1023 56.22 38.77 66.71
C ALA A 1023 55.62 37.83 65.65
N SER A 1024 54.30 37.69 65.63
CA SER A 1024 53.57 36.85 64.68
C SER A 1024 53.62 37.44 63.28
N THR A 1025 53.73 36.56 62.28
CA THR A 1025 53.82 36.94 60.86
C THR A 1025 52.73 36.25 60.06
N ASP A 1026 52.28 36.91 59.01
CA ASP A 1026 51.43 36.32 57.98
C ASP A 1026 52.13 36.45 56.61
N ALA A 1027 51.88 35.52 55.69
CA ALA A 1027 52.71 35.34 54.49
C ALA A 1027 52.08 35.92 53.21
N ASP A 1028 50.77 35.77 53.05
CA ASP A 1028 49.93 36.29 51.97
C ASP A 1028 48.90 37.34 52.45
N GLY A 1029 48.95 37.69 53.74
CA GLY A 1029 47.96 38.55 54.40
C GLY A 1029 48.51 39.39 55.57
N SER A 1030 47.67 39.57 56.59
CA SER A 1030 47.91 40.41 57.76
C SER A 1030 47.10 39.93 58.97
N ILE A 1031 47.69 40.05 60.17
CA ILE A 1031 47.08 39.59 61.42
C ILE A 1031 46.17 40.67 62.03
N VAL A 1032 44.87 40.36 62.12
CA VAL A 1032 43.81 41.28 62.55
C VAL A 1032 43.33 41.07 63.99
N ASN A 1033 43.67 39.96 64.64
CA ASN A 1033 43.20 39.65 66.01
C ASN A 1033 44.30 38.99 66.86
N TYR A 1034 44.29 39.28 68.16
CA TYR A 1034 45.26 38.81 69.16
C TYR A 1034 44.52 38.37 70.43
N THR A 1035 45.04 37.40 71.17
CA THR A 1035 44.48 36.95 72.46
C THR A 1035 45.57 36.35 73.33
N TRP A 1036 45.76 36.92 74.52
CA TRP A 1036 46.82 36.58 75.47
C TRP A 1036 46.28 35.97 76.76
N ASP A 1037 46.87 34.86 77.19
CA ASP A 1037 46.75 34.25 78.53
C ASP A 1037 48.11 34.41 79.24
N PHE A 1038 48.12 34.75 80.53
CA PHE A 1038 49.36 34.94 81.31
C PHE A 1038 49.65 33.83 82.32
N GLY A 1039 48.73 32.85 82.50
CA GLY A 1039 48.98 31.64 83.27
C GLY A 1039 48.97 31.77 84.81
N ASP A 1040 48.72 32.96 85.37
CA ASP A 1040 48.61 33.21 86.82
C ASP A 1040 47.15 33.29 87.33
N GLY A 1041 46.16 33.17 86.44
CA GLY A 1041 44.74 33.34 86.74
C GLY A 1041 44.20 34.76 86.55
N SER A 1042 45.01 35.67 85.99
CA SER A 1042 44.54 36.98 85.51
C SER A 1042 43.63 36.87 84.26
N SER A 1043 43.02 37.98 83.85
CA SER A 1043 42.10 38.03 82.71
C SER A 1043 42.82 38.14 81.37
N TYR A 1044 42.31 37.46 80.34
CA TYR A 1044 42.83 37.53 78.97
C TYR A 1044 42.91 38.97 78.42
N SER A 1045 44.03 39.32 77.78
CA SER A 1045 44.15 40.55 76.97
C SER A 1045 43.85 40.29 75.48
N LYS A 1046 43.43 41.34 74.77
CA LYS A 1046 43.21 41.40 73.31
C LYS A 1046 44.16 42.39 72.60
N ASP A 1047 45.05 43.04 73.35
CA ASP A 1047 46.01 43.98 72.79
C ASP A 1047 47.08 43.24 71.98
N LYS A 1048 47.66 43.89 70.96
CA LYS A 1048 48.80 43.31 70.22
C LYS A 1048 50.03 43.12 71.12
N ASN A 1049 50.30 44.09 72.01
CA ASN A 1049 51.47 44.11 72.90
C ASN A 1049 51.05 44.52 74.33
N PRO A 1050 50.62 43.57 75.20
CA PRO A 1050 50.14 43.88 76.54
C PRO A 1050 51.25 43.85 77.62
N SER A 1051 51.08 44.65 78.67
CA SER A 1051 51.87 44.55 79.91
C SER A 1051 51.18 43.68 80.95
N HIS A 1052 51.95 42.89 81.69
CA HIS A 1052 51.50 42.16 82.88
C HIS A 1052 52.52 42.25 84.03
N THR A 1053 52.13 41.91 85.27
CA THR A 1053 53.02 42.00 86.44
C THR A 1053 52.73 40.86 87.42
N TYR A 1054 53.72 40.01 87.66
CA TYR A 1054 53.65 38.96 88.68
C TYR A 1054 54.20 39.49 90.01
N TYR A 1055 53.49 39.25 91.12
CA TYR A 1055 53.84 39.81 92.43
C TYR A 1055 54.84 38.96 93.22
N ASP A 1056 54.92 37.67 92.92
CA ASP A 1056 55.82 36.70 93.56
C ASP A 1056 56.77 36.09 92.50
N ASN A 1057 57.88 35.51 92.95
CA ASN A 1057 58.81 34.78 92.10
C ASN A 1057 58.24 33.40 91.70
N GLY A 1058 58.56 32.89 90.51
CA GLY A 1058 57.89 31.70 89.98
C GLY A 1058 58.06 31.47 88.47
N VAL A 1059 57.30 30.52 87.92
CA VAL A 1059 57.26 30.20 86.49
C VAL A 1059 55.81 30.20 86.01
N TYR A 1060 55.51 30.98 84.97
CA TYR A 1060 54.15 31.19 84.45
C TYR A 1060 54.06 30.86 82.96
N THR A 1061 53.01 30.15 82.54
CA THR A 1061 52.84 29.71 81.14
C THR A 1061 51.96 30.71 80.37
N VAL A 1062 52.59 31.47 79.46
CA VAL A 1062 51.95 32.50 78.64
C VAL A 1062 51.56 31.94 77.28
N LYS A 1063 50.39 32.31 76.77
CA LYS A 1063 49.85 31.85 75.47
C LYS A 1063 49.32 33.01 74.64
N LEU A 1064 49.72 33.06 73.37
CA LEU A 1064 49.16 33.95 72.36
C LEU A 1064 48.39 33.14 71.31
N THR A 1065 47.20 33.60 70.94
CA THR A 1065 46.44 33.15 69.76
C THR A 1065 46.23 34.33 68.82
N VAL A 1066 46.46 34.13 67.52
CA VAL A 1066 46.30 35.15 66.48
C VAL A 1066 45.34 34.70 65.37
N THR A 1067 44.82 35.65 64.58
CA THR A 1067 43.95 35.41 63.43
C THR A 1067 44.28 36.36 62.28
N ASP A 1068 44.35 35.85 61.05
CA ASP A 1068 44.57 36.64 59.83
C ASP A 1068 43.29 37.34 59.30
N ASN A 1069 43.42 38.16 58.26
CA ASN A 1069 42.29 38.83 57.60
C ASN A 1069 41.37 37.90 56.78
N ASN A 1070 41.73 36.63 56.59
CA ASN A 1070 40.93 35.62 55.87
C ASN A 1070 40.28 34.59 56.83
N GLY A 1071 40.50 34.71 58.14
CA GLY A 1071 39.90 33.93 59.21
C GLY A 1071 40.71 32.74 59.72
N ALA A 1072 41.93 32.45 59.22
CA ALA A 1072 42.72 31.35 59.74
C ALA A 1072 43.48 31.74 61.03
N THR A 1073 43.72 30.76 61.91
CA THR A 1073 44.18 31.00 63.29
C THR A 1073 45.46 30.24 63.62
N SER A 1074 46.28 30.82 64.49
CA SER A 1074 47.56 30.25 64.91
C SER A 1074 47.83 30.48 66.40
N VAL A 1075 48.64 29.62 67.05
CA VAL A 1075 48.83 29.60 68.51
C VAL A 1075 50.29 29.43 68.89
N LYS A 1076 50.76 30.25 69.85
CA LYS A 1076 52.08 30.17 70.49
C LYS A 1076 51.92 30.02 72.01
N VAL A 1077 52.82 29.27 72.63
CA VAL A 1077 52.96 29.15 74.10
C VAL A 1077 54.44 29.33 74.46
N ALA A 1078 54.72 29.93 75.63
CA ALA A 1078 56.06 30.02 76.23
C ALA A 1078 55.97 30.12 77.76
N GLU A 1079 57.07 29.83 78.47
CA GLU A 1079 57.16 29.96 79.93
C GLU A 1079 58.00 31.18 80.31
N VAL A 1080 57.59 31.90 81.36
CA VAL A 1080 58.24 33.11 81.87
C VAL A 1080 58.64 32.88 83.33
N THR A 1081 59.94 33.01 83.63
CA THR A 1081 60.50 32.84 84.98
C THR A 1081 60.77 34.19 85.64
N VAL A 1082 60.26 34.38 86.86
CA VAL A 1082 60.37 35.59 87.69
C VAL A 1082 61.31 35.33 88.87
N LYS A 1083 62.19 36.29 89.20
CA LYS A 1083 63.33 36.18 90.14
C LYS A 1083 63.20 37.04 91.41
N ASN A 1084 64.11 36.82 92.37
CA ASN A 1084 64.26 37.59 93.61
C ASN A 1084 65.19 38.80 93.46
N VAL A 1085 65.19 39.73 94.43
CA VAL A 1085 66.11 40.88 94.50
C VAL A 1085 67.08 40.76 95.70
N PRO A 1086 68.40 40.96 95.51
CA PRO A 1086 69.38 40.91 96.62
C PRO A 1086 69.34 42.10 97.60
N PRO A 1087 69.87 41.95 98.83
CA PRO A 1087 69.87 42.99 99.87
C PRO A 1087 70.93 44.08 99.62
N THR A 1088 70.92 45.12 100.45
CA THR A 1088 71.88 46.24 100.40
C THR A 1088 72.61 46.43 101.73
N ALA A 1089 73.95 46.43 101.69
CA ALA A 1089 74.82 46.54 102.86
C ALA A 1089 75.30 47.99 103.14
N GLU A 1090 75.20 48.49 104.39
CA GLU A 1090 75.69 49.82 104.78
C GLU A 1090 76.10 49.92 106.27
N PHE A 1091 77.10 50.75 106.60
CA PHE A 1091 77.53 51.04 107.98
C PHE A 1091 78.22 52.42 108.19
N PHE A 1092 78.42 52.81 109.45
CA PHE A 1092 79.26 53.95 109.86
C PHE A 1092 80.14 53.63 111.08
N PHE A 1093 81.04 54.56 111.46
CA PHE A 1093 81.93 54.39 112.62
C PHE A 1093 82.24 55.70 113.37
N ILE A 1094 82.51 55.60 114.67
CA ILE A 1094 82.75 56.75 115.58
C ILE A 1094 83.88 56.40 116.56
N PRO A 1095 84.89 57.28 116.78
CA PRO A 1095 85.07 58.60 116.18
C PRO A 1095 85.56 58.53 114.72
N GLU A 1096 85.17 59.50 113.88
CA GLU A 1096 85.53 59.52 112.46
C GLU A 1096 87.03 59.70 112.18
N LYS A 1097 87.77 60.28 113.13
CA LYS A 1097 89.19 60.68 112.98
C LYS A 1097 90.00 60.25 114.20
N PRO A 1098 90.16 58.92 114.43
CA PRO A 1098 90.77 58.41 115.64
C PRO A 1098 92.27 58.72 115.70
N SER A 1099 92.79 58.86 116.92
CA SER A 1099 94.22 58.80 117.19
C SER A 1099 94.66 57.35 117.43
N VAL A 1100 95.97 57.12 117.35
CA VAL A 1100 96.57 55.80 117.64
C VAL A 1100 96.19 55.33 119.05
N GLY A 1101 95.66 54.11 119.18
CA GLY A 1101 95.18 53.52 120.44
C GLY A 1101 93.78 53.96 120.91
N GLU A 1102 93.06 54.75 120.12
CA GLU A 1102 91.68 55.16 120.41
C GLU A 1102 90.68 54.06 120.01
N LYS A 1103 89.61 53.86 120.81
CA LYS A 1103 88.55 52.88 120.51
C LYS A 1103 87.49 53.47 119.59
N ILE A 1104 87.03 52.64 118.66
CA ILE A 1104 86.13 53.00 117.56
C ILE A 1104 84.97 52.00 117.54
N ASN A 1105 83.74 52.50 117.61
CA ASN A 1105 82.54 51.71 117.44
C ASN A 1105 82.14 51.71 115.96
N PHE A 1106 81.66 50.57 115.46
CA PHE A 1106 81.12 50.37 114.12
C PHE A 1106 79.63 49.99 114.20
N THR A 1107 78.81 50.43 113.25
CA THR A 1107 77.35 50.24 113.31
C THR A 1107 76.75 50.08 111.91
N ASP A 1108 76.20 48.89 111.67
CA ASP A 1108 75.40 48.47 110.51
C ASP A 1108 74.04 49.18 110.42
N VAL A 1109 73.56 49.39 109.19
CA VAL A 1109 72.23 49.93 108.83
C VAL A 1109 71.68 49.33 107.52
N SER A 1110 71.97 48.05 107.25
CA SER A 1110 71.62 47.34 106.00
C SER A 1110 70.11 47.05 105.84
N SER A 1111 69.62 46.84 104.61
CA SER A 1111 68.19 46.62 104.30
C SER A 1111 67.91 45.74 103.07
N ASP A 1112 66.69 45.23 102.96
CA ASP A 1112 66.17 44.42 101.85
C ASP A 1112 64.76 44.89 101.41
N THR A 1113 64.25 44.47 100.25
CA THR A 1113 63.04 45.02 99.58
C THR A 1113 61.96 44.01 99.17
N ASP A 1114 62.29 42.75 98.94
CA ASP A 1114 61.32 41.64 98.87
C ASP A 1114 61.52 40.57 99.95
N GLY A 1115 62.74 40.41 100.49
CA GLY A 1115 63.08 39.56 101.65
C GLY A 1115 63.46 40.31 102.96
N ASN A 1116 64.31 39.67 103.78
CA ASN A 1116 64.81 40.14 105.08
C ASN A 1116 66.30 39.78 105.29
N ILE A 1117 67.10 40.67 105.90
CA ILE A 1117 68.51 40.38 106.24
C ILE A 1117 68.64 39.47 107.48
N VAL A 1118 69.51 38.46 107.38
CA VAL A 1118 69.68 37.38 108.38
C VAL A 1118 71.09 37.20 108.97
N SER A 1119 72.15 37.84 108.44
CA SER A 1119 73.52 37.69 108.99
C SER A 1119 74.49 38.83 108.65
N TRP A 1120 75.61 38.93 109.38
CA TRP A 1120 76.65 39.97 109.27
C TRP A 1120 78.08 39.41 109.47
N HIS A 1121 79.07 39.98 108.78
CA HIS A 1121 80.51 39.71 108.97
C HIS A 1121 81.36 40.95 108.70
N TRP A 1122 82.41 41.18 109.51
CA TRP A 1122 83.28 42.35 109.49
C TRP A 1122 84.77 41.99 109.42
N ASP A 1123 85.54 42.74 108.62
CA ASP A 1123 87.02 42.77 108.59
C ASP A 1123 87.47 44.23 108.83
N PHE A 1124 88.38 44.48 109.78
CA PHE A 1124 88.85 45.83 110.11
C PHE A 1124 90.08 46.29 109.32
N GLY A 1125 90.66 45.42 108.48
CA GLY A 1125 91.75 45.75 107.56
C GLY A 1125 93.13 45.87 108.19
N ASP A 1126 93.29 45.54 109.48
CA ASP A 1126 94.59 45.39 110.16
C ASP A 1126 94.96 43.93 110.50
N GLY A 1127 94.08 42.98 110.14
CA GLY A 1127 94.19 41.56 110.48
C GLY A 1127 93.20 41.08 111.54
N SER A 1128 92.32 41.95 112.03
CA SER A 1128 91.22 41.61 112.96
C SER A 1128 89.83 41.67 112.31
N ALA A 1129 88.86 40.95 112.86
CA ALA A 1129 87.53 40.72 112.30
C ALA A 1129 86.46 40.50 113.40
N SER A 1130 85.16 40.59 113.06
CA SER A 1130 84.03 40.28 113.95
C SER A 1130 82.81 39.76 113.17
N ASN A 1131 81.87 39.09 113.85
CA ASN A 1131 80.55 38.71 113.30
C ASN A 1131 79.39 39.38 114.07
N GLU A 1132 79.68 40.30 115.00
CA GLU A 1132 78.65 41.09 115.69
C GLU A 1132 78.07 42.15 114.74
N GLN A 1133 76.77 42.45 114.85
CA GLN A 1133 76.15 43.48 114.00
C GLN A 1133 76.77 44.87 114.21
N HIS A 1134 77.23 45.21 115.42
CA HIS A 1134 77.77 46.53 115.80
C HIS A 1134 79.05 46.41 116.66
N PRO A 1135 80.22 46.08 116.07
CA PRO A 1135 81.43 45.74 116.82
C PRO A 1135 82.29 46.97 117.23
N VAL A 1136 83.29 46.75 118.09
CA VAL A 1136 84.20 47.79 118.60
C VAL A 1136 85.67 47.38 118.43
N HIS A 1137 86.50 48.26 117.85
CA HIS A 1137 87.92 47.99 117.54
C HIS A 1137 88.86 49.16 117.89
N SER A 1138 90.18 48.96 117.88
CA SER A 1138 91.20 50.01 118.10
C SER A 1138 92.55 49.67 117.45
N TYR A 1139 93.13 50.61 116.72
CA TYR A 1139 94.36 50.38 115.93
C TYR A 1139 95.64 50.83 116.65
N GLU A 1140 96.67 49.97 116.67
CA GLU A 1140 97.96 50.22 117.34
C GLU A 1140 98.90 51.20 116.61
N LYS A 1141 98.64 51.54 115.34
CA LYS A 1141 99.54 52.36 114.51
C LYS A 1141 98.76 53.39 113.69
N GLY A 1142 99.42 54.51 113.38
CA GLY A 1142 98.87 55.54 112.50
C GLY A 1142 98.97 55.08 111.04
N GLY A 1143 97.88 55.23 110.28
CA GLY A 1143 97.74 54.68 108.94
C GLY A 1143 96.31 54.73 108.42
N LYS A 1144 96.08 54.18 107.22
CA LYS A 1144 94.73 54.01 106.66
C LYS A 1144 94.37 52.53 106.61
N TYR A 1145 93.25 52.17 107.21
CA TYR A 1145 92.73 50.81 107.26
C TYR A 1145 91.39 50.75 106.52
N LYS A 1146 91.09 49.60 105.89
CA LYS A 1146 89.83 49.38 105.16
C LYS A 1146 88.95 48.45 105.98
N VAL A 1147 87.85 48.98 106.50
CA VAL A 1147 86.85 48.19 107.21
C VAL A 1147 85.78 47.73 106.22
N THR A 1148 85.44 46.46 106.23
CA THR A 1148 84.42 45.85 105.36
C THR A 1148 83.32 45.23 106.21
N LEU A 1149 82.08 45.35 105.76
CA LEU A 1149 80.89 44.63 106.25
C LEU A 1149 80.29 43.82 105.09
N THR A 1150 79.89 42.59 105.36
CA THR A 1150 79.10 41.72 104.46
C THR A 1150 77.81 41.29 105.19
N VAL A 1151 76.68 41.23 104.47
CA VAL A 1151 75.35 40.82 104.96
C VAL A 1151 74.65 39.87 103.99
N LYS A 1152 73.59 39.19 104.42
CA LYS A 1152 72.85 38.17 103.65
C LYS A 1152 71.33 38.27 103.87
N ASP A 1153 70.52 37.97 102.85
CA ASP A 1153 69.04 37.88 102.93
C ASP A 1153 68.54 36.45 103.32
N ASP A 1154 67.21 36.25 103.31
CA ASP A 1154 66.55 34.97 103.61
C ASP A 1154 66.40 34.03 102.40
N ASP A 1155 66.48 34.52 101.16
CA ASP A 1155 66.54 33.68 99.94
C ASP A 1155 67.96 33.17 99.59
N GLY A 1156 69.00 33.81 100.12
CA GLY A 1156 70.39 33.33 100.15
C GLY A 1156 71.45 34.18 99.43
N ASP A 1157 71.15 35.39 98.96
CA ASP A 1157 72.11 36.30 98.33
C ASP A 1157 72.85 37.22 99.32
N GLU A 1158 74.03 37.71 98.95
CA GLU A 1158 74.96 38.45 99.83
C GLU A 1158 75.39 39.81 99.26
N ALA A 1159 75.38 40.83 100.12
CA ALA A 1159 75.82 42.18 99.81
C ALA A 1159 76.96 42.62 100.73
N LYS A 1160 77.85 43.52 100.26
CA LYS A 1160 78.99 43.99 101.07
C LYS A 1160 79.43 45.40 100.72
N ILE A 1161 80.05 46.07 101.69
CA ILE A 1161 80.52 47.45 101.60
C ILE A 1161 81.84 47.64 102.36
N THR A 1162 82.73 48.50 101.87
CA THR A 1162 84.02 48.80 102.49
C THR A 1162 84.20 50.31 102.67
N LYS A 1163 84.52 50.76 103.89
CA LYS A 1163 84.84 52.15 104.21
C LYS A 1163 86.26 52.27 104.80
N THR A 1164 86.97 53.34 104.44
CA THR A 1164 88.37 53.54 104.89
C THR A 1164 88.40 54.46 106.10
N ILE A 1165 89.11 54.05 107.15
CA ILE A 1165 89.35 54.83 108.36
C ILE A 1165 90.82 55.29 108.42
N GLU A 1166 91.06 56.53 108.84
CA GLU A 1166 92.41 57.13 108.92
C GLU A 1166 92.79 57.43 110.37
N ILE A 1167 93.79 56.71 110.88
CA ILE A 1167 94.27 56.77 112.25
C ILE A 1167 95.45 57.75 112.31
N LYS A 1168 95.27 58.87 113.01
CA LYS A 1168 96.06 60.08 112.79
C LYS A 1168 97.42 60.08 113.51
N ALA A 1169 98.46 60.50 112.78
CA ALA A 1169 99.80 60.81 113.31
C ALA A 1169 99.95 62.31 113.71
N LYS A 1170 101.06 62.67 114.36
CA LYS A 1170 101.17 63.89 115.20
C LYS A 1170 101.86 65.10 114.51
N SER A 1171 101.10 65.94 113.77
CA SER A 1171 101.56 67.23 113.13
C SER A 1171 100.43 68.32 112.86
N THR A 1172 100.12 68.81 111.63
CA THR A 1172 99.61 70.21 111.31
C THR A 1172 98.39 70.43 110.30
N PRO A 1173 97.88 71.68 110.00
CA PRO A 1173 96.58 72.01 109.27
C PRO A 1173 96.61 73.04 108.04
N GLY A 1174 95.44 73.54 107.51
CA GLY A 1174 95.27 74.49 106.34
C GLY A 1174 93.88 75.20 106.11
N PHE A 1175 93.64 75.90 104.96
CA PHE A 1175 92.52 76.87 104.57
C PHE A 1175 92.22 76.90 103.01
N GLU A 1176 91.31 77.60 102.25
CA GLU A 1176 90.20 78.66 102.27
C GLU A 1176 89.49 78.72 100.83
N ILE A 1177 88.39 79.41 100.37
CA ILE A 1177 87.13 80.09 100.88
C ILE A 1177 85.87 80.09 99.87
N ILE A 1178 85.13 81.19 99.48
CA ILE A 1178 83.76 81.24 98.78
C ILE A 1178 83.53 82.45 97.76
N PHE A 1179 82.40 82.93 97.12
CA PHE A 1179 80.89 83.03 97.30
C PHE A 1179 80.05 83.57 96.04
N VAL A 1180 78.75 84.05 96.15
CA VAL A 1180 77.88 84.98 95.25
C VAL A 1180 76.71 84.42 94.31
N LEU A 1181 75.81 85.15 93.53
CA LEU A 1181 74.43 85.84 93.67
C LEU A 1181 73.66 85.91 92.25
N LEU A 1182 72.43 86.42 91.82
CA LEU A 1182 71.05 86.93 92.29
C LEU A 1182 69.96 87.29 91.14
N SER A 1183 68.60 87.31 91.42
CA SER A 1183 67.49 88.32 91.03
C SER A 1183 66.41 88.32 89.83
N ILE A 1184 65.14 88.78 90.13
CA ILE A 1184 64.12 89.69 89.40
C ILE A 1184 63.11 89.23 88.26
N LEU A 1185 61.87 89.79 87.95
CA LEU A 1185 60.71 90.47 88.66
C LEU A 1185 59.46 90.96 87.77
N LEU A 1186 58.17 90.77 88.19
CA LEU A 1186 56.84 91.49 87.92
C LEU A 1186 56.35 91.92 86.48
N ILE A 1187 55.08 92.34 86.15
CA ILE A 1187 54.33 93.62 86.46
C ILE A 1187 52.81 93.66 86.00
N VAL A 1188 51.88 94.00 86.93
CA VAL A 1188 50.73 94.98 86.94
C VAL A 1188 49.53 95.04 85.91
N THR A 1189 48.30 95.21 86.47
CA THR A 1189 46.97 95.71 85.93
C THR A 1189 46.09 94.80 85.03
N ARG A 1190 44.75 94.97 84.96
CA ARG A 1190 43.86 96.08 85.41
C ARG A 1190 42.49 95.64 85.99
N ARG A 1191 41.95 96.50 86.88
CA ARG A 1191 40.54 96.63 87.36
C ARG A 1191 39.48 96.56 86.22
N LYS A 1192 38.17 96.29 86.42
CA LYS A 1192 37.28 96.57 87.59
C LYS A 1192 35.89 95.87 87.43
N ILE A 1193 35.00 96.02 88.45
CA ILE A 1193 33.51 96.07 88.37
C ILE A 1193 32.84 94.69 88.06
N THR A 1194 32.17 94.00 88.99
CA THR A 1194 30.79 94.20 89.55
C THR A 1194 29.72 94.29 88.45
N PHE A 1195 28.59 93.58 88.45
CA PHE A 1195 27.87 92.73 89.43
C PHE A 1195 26.83 91.93 88.58
N ASN A 1196 26.15 90.85 88.98
CA ASN A 1196 26.00 90.13 90.27
C ASN A 1196 25.51 88.68 89.99
N LYS A 1197 25.71 88.22 88.76
CA LYS A 1197 24.95 87.22 88.00
C LYS A 1197 25.85 86.68 86.89
#